data_AF-A0A925VQE3-F1
#
_entry.id   AF-A0A925VQE3-F1
#
_cell.length_a   1.000
_cell.length_b   1.000
_cell.length_c   1.000
_cell.angle_alpha   90.00
_cell.angle_beta   90.00
_cell.angle_gamma   90.00
#
_symmetry.space_group_name_H-M   'P 1'
#
loop_
_entity.id
_entity.type
_entity.pdbx_description
1 polymer ?
#
loop_
_entity_poly.entity_id
_entity_poly.type
_entity_poly.pdbx_seq_one_letter_code
_entity_poly.pdbx_strand_id
1 'polypeptide(L)'
;DTHGKENRTRAARADIADRIGTRRARWRAIRTRPARRARQRLKGRVGGSITQNNSPLFIVDGVQVENALATISPQDIASVDVLKDASATAIYGARGANGVVIITTKIGREGRTTVAYTGFAGVRRLARKLDLLSPYDFVAYQYERAQNLGGQTRTDFRDDYGTLRFDSLSAFRDVPGIDWQDQVFGRDAFQQTHNVSIAGGSKGVNYNLSLTRNTEEGIQKGSDFDRYLVNFRLDNKVSDMFRFGFNARYNAQTTTGAGTNSTGTAQTSRLRSTVQYRPFEVNIGTSNQDDFAEDLASNGPRLISPLLLIDAEYRKNRQKVLNLNGSVSFTPFKNLTLRSTVGVETTNVEQNAFNGTATSVARQNGSQPTASINTSTQTTLNNSNVLTYSLQKERHKFDVLVGHELYEYRFKGLNVSALYLPTTITAERALASLNQGSSPTGIQPPPATPQNESRILSGFGRFNYAFNDKYLLTGTFRADGSSKFAEGRRWGYFPAASAAWRLSQESFMQDIEQVSDLKLRLSYGLAGNNRIDDNLFQTLLGTTAPNGNSNGGSGVVQYGLGGALVPGLAAISLANERLKWETTLSRNVGVDLGLLNNRVQFTADIYYNSTRDLLLNQAIPQTSGFVAQQRNVGRTTNRGLELQATGAVIQTTDFSWTATANVSFNRNRVENLGQNDFFLVNSNWAGTDGANADYIVQKGQPVGLMYGLVTDGFYTADDFQEYAAAGNAWRLKADVVRDPNAVANSIRPGATRFKDVNGDGT
;
A
#
# COMPACT_ATOMS: atom_id res chain seq x y z
N ASP A 1 7.67 -26.50 22.13
CA ASP A 1 8.35 -25.62 21.16
C ASP A 1 8.43 -26.10 19.69
N THR A 2 7.64 -27.08 19.27
CA THR A 2 7.58 -27.55 17.87
C THR A 2 6.29 -27.17 17.12
N HIS A 3 5.17 -26.94 17.81
CA HIS A 3 3.85 -26.76 17.18
C HIS A 3 3.61 -25.40 16.51
N GLY A 4 4.41 -24.36 16.82
CA GLY A 4 4.34 -23.08 16.11
C GLY A 4 4.88 -23.08 14.67
N LYS A 5 5.57 -24.17 14.27
CA LYS A 5 6.25 -24.31 12.97
C LYS A 5 5.35 -24.89 11.88
N GLU A 6 4.40 -25.78 12.21
CA GLU A 6 3.62 -26.54 11.21
C GLU A 6 2.52 -25.75 10.51
N ASN A 7 1.88 -24.79 11.17
CA ASN A 7 0.82 -23.99 10.55
C ASN A 7 1.34 -22.88 9.61
N ARG A 8 2.65 -22.83 9.33
CA ARG A 8 3.27 -21.82 8.44
C ARG A 8 3.54 -22.35 7.04
N THR A 9 3.67 -23.66 6.87
CA THR A 9 3.86 -24.32 5.57
C THR A 9 2.55 -24.66 4.86
N ARG A 10 1.41 -24.74 5.56
CA ARG A 10 0.13 -25.24 5.03
C ARG A 10 -0.78 -24.23 4.30
N ALA A 11 -0.40 -22.96 4.19
CA ALA A 11 -1.22 -21.97 3.48
C ALA A 11 -0.75 -21.77 2.03
N ALA A 12 -1.66 -22.00 1.08
CA ALA A 12 -1.49 -21.89 -0.38
C ALA A 12 -0.88 -20.59 -0.93
N ARG A 13 -0.87 -19.50 -0.14
CA ARG A 13 -0.48 -18.16 -0.64
C ARG A 13 0.98 -17.83 -0.41
N ALA A 14 1.58 -17.19 -1.41
CA ALA A 14 2.89 -16.54 -1.38
C ALA A 14 2.97 -15.28 -0.47
N ASP A 15 1.87 -14.87 0.17
CA ASP A 15 1.72 -13.58 0.85
C ASP A 15 2.06 -13.68 2.36
N ILE A 16 3.07 -12.93 2.81
CA ILE A 16 3.51 -12.88 4.21
C ILE A 16 2.71 -11.85 5.02
N ALA A 17 2.24 -10.74 4.42
CA ALA A 17 1.47 -9.71 5.13
C ALA A 17 0.12 -10.24 5.62
N ASP A 18 -0.61 -10.96 4.77
CA ASP A 18 -1.92 -11.55 5.12
C ASP A 18 -1.79 -12.50 6.33
N ARG A 19 -0.66 -13.22 6.43
CA ARG A 19 -0.36 -14.12 7.55
C ARG A 19 -0.09 -13.37 8.85
N ILE A 20 0.60 -12.22 8.77
CA ILE A 20 0.87 -11.38 9.94
C ILE A 20 -0.41 -10.70 10.42
N GLY A 21 -1.18 -10.13 9.50
CA GLY A 21 -2.39 -9.36 9.82
C GLY A 21 -3.52 -10.19 10.43
N THR A 22 -3.61 -11.49 10.12
CA THR A 22 -4.63 -12.38 10.70
C THR A 22 -4.22 -13.01 12.03
N ARG A 23 -2.91 -13.10 12.31
CA ARG A 23 -2.36 -13.85 13.47
C ARG A 23 -1.83 -12.96 14.59
N ARG A 24 -1.71 -11.65 14.35
CA ARG A 24 -1.22 -10.69 15.35
C ARG A 24 -2.27 -9.60 15.55
N ALA A 25 -2.77 -9.47 16.78
CA ALA A 25 -3.54 -8.31 17.18
C ALA A 25 -2.81 -7.01 16.76
N ARG A 26 -3.55 -5.97 16.36
CA ARG A 26 -3.08 -4.62 15.97
C ARG A 26 -2.53 -4.44 14.55
N TRP A 27 -2.30 -5.51 13.80
CA TRP A 27 -1.75 -5.41 12.45
C TRP A 27 -2.84 -5.60 11.41
N ARG A 28 -3.05 -4.61 10.55
CA ARG A 28 -4.00 -4.71 9.45
C ARG A 28 -3.22 -4.90 8.16
N ALA A 29 -3.33 -6.09 7.58
CA ALA A 29 -2.97 -6.29 6.19
C ALA A 29 -4.09 -5.69 5.35
N ILE A 30 -3.81 -4.58 4.66
CA ILE A 30 -4.75 -4.00 3.70
C ILE A 30 -4.23 -4.29 2.31
N ARG A 31 -4.96 -5.13 1.60
CA ARG A 31 -4.78 -5.35 0.18
C ARG A 31 -5.76 -4.44 -0.55
N THR A 32 -5.28 -3.32 -1.06
CA THR A 32 -6.13 -2.35 -1.77
C THR A 32 -6.51 -2.81 -3.18
N ARG A 33 -5.92 -3.91 -3.69
CA ARG A 33 -6.21 -4.44 -5.03
C ARG A 33 -6.13 -5.97 -5.04
N PRO A 34 -7.11 -6.70 -5.62
CA PRO A 34 -6.93 -8.11 -5.92
C PRO A 34 -5.84 -8.34 -7.00
N ALA A 35 -5.43 -7.30 -7.72
CA ALA A 35 -4.37 -7.33 -8.74
C ALA A 35 -2.96 -7.60 -8.19
N ARG A 36 -2.14 -8.24 -9.03
CA ARG A 36 -0.76 -8.72 -8.83
C ARG A 36 0.26 -7.67 -8.39
N ARG A 37 -0.05 -6.38 -8.57
CA ARG A 37 0.72 -5.21 -8.13
C ARG A 37 0.34 -4.69 -6.74
N ALA A 38 -0.47 -5.40 -5.96
CA ALA A 38 -0.82 -4.95 -4.63
C ALA A 38 0.46 -4.83 -3.78
N ARG A 39 0.96 -3.60 -3.59
CA ARG A 39 1.86 -3.30 -2.47
C ARG A 39 1.12 -3.76 -1.23
N GLN A 40 1.57 -4.86 -0.64
CA GLN A 40 1.07 -5.34 0.63
C GLN A 40 1.40 -4.26 1.66
N ARG A 41 0.39 -3.49 2.03
CA ARG A 41 0.53 -2.50 3.09
C ARG A 41 0.19 -3.20 4.38
N LEU A 42 1.22 -3.68 5.05
CA LEU A 42 1.13 -4.04 6.44
C LEU A 42 1.18 -2.73 7.24
N LYS A 43 0.07 -2.36 7.89
CA LYS A 43 0.03 -1.18 8.77
C LYS A 43 0.06 -1.63 10.22
N GLY A 44 1.07 -1.19 10.96
CA GLY A 44 1.07 -1.28 12.42
C GLY A 44 0.34 -0.07 12.97
N ARG A 45 -0.73 -0.28 13.74
CA ARG A 45 -1.63 0.79 14.25
C ARG A 45 -2.40 1.51 13.11
N VAL A 46 -3.51 2.18 13.46
CA VAL A 46 -4.06 3.24 12.59
C VAL A 46 -3.02 4.36 12.61
N GLY A 47 -2.61 4.85 11.43
CA GLY A 47 -1.42 5.69 11.24
C GLY A 47 -1.26 6.81 12.27
N GLY A 48 -0.04 6.98 12.79
CA GLY A 48 0.29 8.11 13.67
C GLY A 48 0.47 9.41 12.89
N SER A 49 0.92 9.31 11.63
CA SER A 49 1.04 10.45 10.73
C SER A 49 -0.13 10.52 9.75
N ILE A 50 -0.51 11.74 9.38
CA ILE A 50 -1.60 12.05 8.45
C ILE A 50 -1.12 11.93 7.00
N THR A 51 0.07 12.46 6.71
CA THR A 51 0.64 12.57 5.37
C THR A 51 1.76 11.56 5.12
N GLN A 52 2.44 11.10 6.17
CA GLN A 52 3.63 10.26 6.04
C GLN A 52 3.30 8.77 5.86
N ASN A 53 4.24 8.03 5.29
CA ASN A 53 4.11 6.58 5.14
C ASN A 53 4.14 5.89 6.52
N ASN A 54 3.05 5.18 6.84
CA ASN A 54 2.84 4.45 8.09
C ASN A 54 3.22 2.95 8.00
N SER A 55 3.97 2.53 6.97
CA SER A 55 4.52 1.16 6.89
C SER A 55 5.60 0.94 7.95
N PRO A 56 5.71 -0.28 8.50
CA PRO A 56 6.77 -0.63 9.42
C PRO A 56 8.11 -0.76 8.71
N LEU A 57 9.16 -0.80 9.51
CA LEU A 57 10.47 -1.22 9.08
C LEU A 57 10.54 -2.75 8.99
N PHE A 58 11.04 -3.30 7.88
CA PHE A 58 11.37 -4.73 7.81
C PHE A 58 12.87 -4.93 7.94
N ILE A 59 13.25 -5.84 8.84
CA ILE A 59 14.63 -6.30 9.03
C ILE A 59 14.68 -7.76 8.64
N VAL A 60 15.56 -8.14 7.73
CA VAL A 60 15.70 -9.52 7.26
C VAL A 60 17.11 -10.00 7.51
N ASP A 61 17.28 -10.98 8.38
CA ASP A 61 18.58 -11.47 8.85
C ASP A 61 19.53 -10.34 9.32
N GLY A 62 18.95 -9.30 9.93
CA GLY A 62 19.68 -8.19 10.56
C GLY A 62 19.90 -6.96 9.67
N VAL A 63 19.44 -6.96 8.41
CA VAL A 63 19.56 -5.81 7.50
C VAL A 63 18.19 -5.25 7.13
N GLN A 64 18.08 -3.92 7.01
CA GLN A 64 16.86 -3.28 6.54
C GLN A 64 16.56 -3.65 5.09
N VAL A 65 15.32 -4.05 4.81
CA VAL A 65 14.81 -4.32 3.47
C VAL A 65 13.49 -3.58 3.28
N GLU A 66 13.34 -2.79 2.22
CA GLU A 66 12.11 -1.97 2.07
C GLU A 66 10.89 -2.79 1.61
N ASN A 67 11.12 -3.85 0.82
CA ASN A 67 10.06 -4.67 0.21
C ASN A 67 10.17 -6.17 0.60
N ALA A 68 10.53 -6.45 1.85
CA ALA A 68 10.83 -7.80 2.34
C ALA A 68 9.73 -8.84 2.04
N LEU A 69 8.47 -8.43 2.12
CA LEU A 69 7.32 -9.31 1.95
C LEU A 69 7.13 -9.80 0.51
N ALA A 70 7.64 -9.07 -0.49
CA ALA A 70 7.57 -9.43 -1.89
C ALA A 70 8.79 -10.26 -2.35
N THR A 71 9.92 -10.12 -1.64
CA THR A 71 11.21 -10.69 -2.02
C THR A 71 11.59 -11.96 -1.25
N ILE A 72 10.78 -12.40 -0.29
CA ILE A 72 11.03 -13.58 0.53
C ILE A 72 9.94 -14.62 0.31
N SER A 73 10.36 -15.87 0.15
CA SER A 73 9.46 -17.02 0.10
C SER A 73 9.00 -17.37 1.52
N PRO A 74 7.69 -17.53 1.79
CA PRO A 74 7.22 -17.96 3.11
C PRO A 74 7.82 -19.30 3.57
N GLN A 75 8.17 -20.16 2.62
CA GLN A 75 8.80 -21.47 2.84
C GLN A 75 10.21 -21.34 3.45
N ASP A 76 10.87 -20.21 3.25
CA ASP A 76 12.24 -19.97 3.70
C ASP A 76 12.30 -19.25 5.07
N ILE A 77 11.15 -18.88 5.63
CA ILE A 77 11.06 -18.16 6.90
C ILE A 77 11.12 -19.13 8.09
N ALA A 78 12.04 -18.87 9.02
CA ALA A 78 12.10 -19.52 10.32
C ALA A 78 11.19 -18.83 11.34
N SER A 79 11.32 -17.50 11.48
CA SER A 79 10.52 -16.69 12.41
C SER A 79 10.16 -15.33 11.84
N VAL A 80 9.05 -14.80 12.36
CA VAL A 80 8.61 -13.42 12.15
C VAL A 80 8.30 -12.83 13.53
N ASP A 81 9.16 -11.92 13.95
CA ASP A 81 9.05 -11.21 15.21
C ASP A 81 8.58 -9.79 14.94
N VAL A 82 7.65 -9.31 15.76
CA VAL A 82 6.97 -8.04 15.52
C VAL A 82 7.12 -7.18 16.75
N LEU A 83 7.95 -6.14 16.63
CA LEU A 83 8.25 -5.21 17.70
C LEU A 83 7.24 -4.07 17.68
N LYS A 84 6.49 -3.95 18.78
CA LYS A 84 5.40 -2.99 18.95
C LYS A 84 5.68 -1.94 20.01
N ASP A 85 6.60 -2.24 20.93
CA ASP A 85 6.88 -1.44 22.12
C ASP A 85 7.99 -0.43 21.87
N ALA A 86 7.88 0.73 22.52
CA ALA A 86 8.75 1.87 22.28
C ALA A 86 10.24 1.53 22.48
N SER A 87 10.56 0.82 23.56
CA SER A 87 11.94 0.43 23.87
C SER A 87 12.52 -0.58 22.89
N ALA A 88 11.69 -1.51 22.42
CA ALA A 88 12.09 -2.52 21.44
C ALA A 88 12.31 -1.92 20.04
N THR A 89 11.49 -0.95 19.65
CA THR A 89 11.62 -0.29 18.33
C THR A 89 12.66 0.83 18.31
N ALA A 90 12.95 1.47 19.46
CA ALA A 90 13.84 2.63 19.55
C ALA A 90 15.26 2.34 19.03
N ILE A 91 15.76 1.12 19.17
CA ILE A 91 17.08 0.75 18.65
C ILE A 91 17.17 0.81 17.12
N TYR A 92 16.03 0.68 16.43
CA TYR A 92 15.92 0.76 14.96
C TYR A 92 15.60 2.18 14.45
N GLY A 93 15.61 3.17 15.35
CA GLY A 93 15.54 4.59 15.03
C GLY A 93 14.22 5.05 14.43
N ALA A 94 14.30 6.16 13.71
CA ALA A 94 13.14 6.85 13.16
C ALA A 94 12.28 6.03 12.16
N ARG A 95 12.80 4.91 11.65
CA ARG A 95 12.03 4.03 10.78
C ARG A 95 11.21 3.00 11.56
N GLY A 96 11.56 2.76 12.82
CA GLY A 96 10.85 1.87 13.74
C GLY A 96 9.63 2.49 14.44
N ALA A 97 9.35 3.79 14.27
CA ALA A 97 8.21 4.46 14.90
C ALA A 97 6.84 3.84 14.57
N ASN A 98 6.74 3.22 13.38
CA ASN A 98 5.54 2.51 12.91
C ASN A 98 5.56 1.01 13.26
N GLY A 99 6.50 0.56 14.09
CA GLY A 99 6.79 -0.84 14.38
C GLY A 99 7.90 -1.41 13.49
N VAL A 100 8.50 -2.52 13.96
CA VAL A 100 9.56 -3.25 13.25
C VAL A 100 9.14 -4.70 13.10
N VAL A 101 9.28 -5.25 11.89
CA VAL A 101 9.04 -6.67 11.59
C VAL A 101 10.38 -7.30 11.26
N ILE A 102 10.84 -8.20 12.12
CA ILE A 102 12.08 -8.95 11.96
C ILE A 102 11.74 -10.30 11.35
N ILE A 103 12.35 -10.61 10.22
CA ILE A 103 12.22 -11.88 9.51
C ILE A 103 13.56 -12.59 9.61
N THR A 104 13.54 -13.80 10.16
CA THR A 104 14.71 -14.68 10.19
C THR A 104 14.50 -15.82 9.21
N THR A 105 15.45 -16.03 8.32
CA THR A 105 15.41 -17.14 7.35
C THR A 105 15.89 -18.44 7.97
N LYS A 106 15.47 -19.58 7.40
CA LYS A 106 15.94 -20.91 7.81
C LYS A 106 17.45 -21.05 7.59
N ILE A 107 18.09 -21.74 8.52
CA ILE A 107 19.48 -22.15 8.41
C ILE A 107 19.60 -23.66 8.60
N GLY A 108 20.58 -24.28 7.94
CA GLY A 108 20.95 -25.67 8.17
C GLY A 108 21.40 -25.90 9.62
N ARG A 109 21.37 -27.16 10.03
CA ARG A 109 21.89 -27.61 11.33
C ARG A 109 23.06 -28.54 11.09
N GLU A 110 23.89 -28.71 12.10
CA GLU A 110 24.94 -29.72 12.08
C GLU A 110 24.33 -31.11 11.85
N GLY A 111 24.93 -31.89 10.95
CA GLY A 111 24.50 -33.24 10.63
C GLY A 111 24.30 -33.45 9.13
N ARG A 112 23.42 -34.40 8.79
CA ARG A 112 23.18 -34.79 7.40
C ARG A 112 22.57 -33.64 6.61
N THR A 113 23.06 -33.44 5.38
CA THR A 113 22.42 -32.56 4.41
C THR A 113 21.00 -33.04 4.15
N THR A 114 20.05 -32.14 4.34
CA THR A 114 18.62 -32.36 4.07
C THR A 114 18.24 -31.69 2.77
N VAL A 115 17.55 -32.44 1.91
CA VAL A 115 16.93 -31.91 0.69
C VAL A 115 15.43 -32.02 0.87
N ALA A 116 14.72 -30.90 0.73
CA ALA A 116 13.27 -30.87 0.83
C ALA A 116 12.69 -30.24 -0.43
N TYR A 117 11.65 -30.87 -0.96
CA TYR A 117 10.81 -30.34 -2.03
C TYR A 117 9.43 -30.03 -1.48
N THR A 118 8.88 -28.87 -1.81
CA THR A 118 7.50 -28.50 -1.52
C THR A 118 6.83 -28.02 -2.80
N GLY A 119 5.75 -28.68 -3.19
CA GLY A 119 4.91 -28.30 -4.32
C GLY A 119 3.53 -27.83 -3.85
N PHE A 120 2.97 -26.85 -4.56
CA PHE A 120 1.58 -26.43 -4.42
C PHE A 120 0.99 -26.18 -5.80
N ALA A 121 -0.26 -26.56 -6.00
CA ALA A 121 -1.05 -26.25 -7.18
C ALA A 121 -2.48 -25.91 -6.77
N GLY A 122 -3.15 -25.02 -7.51
CA GLY A 122 -4.55 -24.69 -7.28
C GLY A 122 -5.16 -23.84 -8.38
N VAL A 123 -6.48 -23.72 -8.36
CA VAL A 123 -7.25 -22.92 -9.32
C VAL A 123 -7.92 -21.77 -8.58
N ARG A 124 -7.96 -20.60 -9.22
CA ARG A 124 -8.60 -19.38 -8.70
C ARG A 124 -9.75 -18.97 -9.59
N ARG A 125 -10.88 -18.65 -8.97
CA ARG A 125 -12.10 -18.19 -9.64
C ARG A 125 -12.61 -16.92 -8.97
N LEU A 126 -13.42 -16.15 -9.70
CA LEU A 126 -14.14 -15.01 -9.15
C LEU A 126 -15.17 -15.53 -8.12
N ALA A 127 -15.11 -15.04 -6.88
CA ALA A 127 -15.95 -15.56 -5.79
C ALA A 127 -17.42 -15.08 -5.87
N ARG A 128 -17.65 -13.90 -6.44
CA ARG A 128 -18.97 -13.30 -6.58
C ARG A 128 -18.98 -12.37 -7.79
N LYS A 129 -20.02 -12.45 -8.61
CA LYS A 129 -20.36 -11.50 -9.67
C LYS A 129 -21.42 -10.50 -9.16
N LEU A 130 -21.49 -9.34 -9.79
CA LEU A 130 -22.63 -8.44 -9.65
C LEU A 130 -23.78 -8.96 -10.50
N ASP A 131 -25.01 -8.80 -10.03
CA ASP A 131 -26.20 -9.06 -10.83
C ASP A 131 -26.36 -7.89 -11.80
N LEU A 132 -26.32 -8.19 -13.11
CA LEU A 132 -26.40 -7.19 -14.18
C LEU A 132 -27.72 -7.33 -14.94
N LEU A 133 -28.10 -6.26 -15.64
CA LEU A 133 -29.31 -6.23 -16.46
C LEU A 133 -29.23 -7.24 -17.60
N SER A 134 -30.37 -7.89 -17.89
CA SER A 134 -30.54 -8.66 -19.12
C SER A 134 -30.56 -7.74 -20.36
N PRO A 135 -30.41 -8.25 -21.59
CA PRO A 135 -30.59 -7.45 -22.81
C PRO A 135 -31.91 -6.67 -22.83
N TYR A 136 -33.02 -7.31 -22.47
CA TYR A 136 -34.32 -6.65 -22.38
C TYR A 136 -34.33 -5.52 -21.35
N ASP A 137 -33.89 -5.78 -20.11
CA ASP A 137 -33.92 -4.78 -19.05
C ASP A 137 -32.98 -3.60 -19.35
N PHE A 138 -31.84 -3.88 -19.98
CA PHE A 138 -30.91 -2.85 -20.44
C PHE A 138 -31.57 -1.94 -21.48
N VAL A 139 -32.19 -2.50 -22.51
CA VAL A 139 -32.86 -1.70 -23.55
C VAL A 139 -34.08 -0.97 -22.99
N ALA A 140 -34.85 -1.60 -22.09
CA ALA A 140 -35.97 -0.96 -21.41
C ALA A 140 -35.51 0.26 -20.58
N TYR A 141 -34.40 0.13 -19.85
CA TYR A 141 -33.79 1.25 -19.13
C TYR A 141 -33.33 2.37 -20.09
N GLN A 142 -32.68 2.02 -21.19
CA GLN A 142 -32.27 2.99 -22.21
C GLN A 142 -33.49 3.68 -22.87
N TYR A 143 -34.58 2.95 -23.07
CA TYR A 143 -35.84 3.48 -23.61
C TYR A 143 -36.47 4.50 -22.66
N GLU A 144 -36.67 4.15 -21.39
CA GLU A 144 -37.23 5.05 -20.38
C GLU A 144 -36.40 6.33 -20.29
N ARG A 145 -35.08 6.21 -20.35
CA ARG A 145 -34.18 7.35 -20.35
C ARG A 145 -34.30 8.20 -21.61
N ALA A 146 -34.44 7.58 -22.78
CA ALA A 146 -34.66 8.30 -24.04
C ALA A 146 -36.00 9.05 -24.06
N GLN A 147 -37.07 8.47 -23.50
CA GLN A 147 -38.35 9.15 -23.33
C GLN A 147 -38.22 10.36 -22.38
N ASN A 148 -37.46 10.20 -21.30
CA ASN A 148 -37.24 11.27 -20.30
C ASN A 148 -36.40 12.44 -20.82
N LEU A 149 -35.35 12.17 -21.63
CA LEU A 149 -34.43 13.21 -22.12
C LEU A 149 -34.90 13.89 -23.41
N GLY A 150 -35.67 13.19 -24.25
CA GLY A 150 -36.19 13.76 -25.49
C GLY A 150 -35.10 14.05 -26.54
N GLY A 151 -35.46 14.82 -27.58
CA GLY A 151 -34.50 15.34 -28.57
C GLY A 151 -33.62 14.28 -29.24
N GLN A 152 -32.31 14.57 -29.32
CA GLN A 152 -31.31 13.71 -29.97
C GLN A 152 -31.24 12.31 -29.35
N THR A 153 -31.42 12.16 -28.03
CA THR A 153 -31.40 10.85 -27.35
C THR A 153 -32.48 9.90 -27.86
N ARG A 154 -33.65 10.42 -28.28
CA ARG A 154 -34.70 9.57 -28.91
C ARG A 154 -34.29 9.13 -30.32
N THR A 155 -33.59 9.99 -31.05
CA THR A 155 -33.02 9.67 -32.36
C THR A 155 -31.94 8.60 -32.23
N ASP A 156 -30.98 8.78 -31.32
CA ASP A 156 -29.89 7.83 -31.08
C ASP A 156 -30.43 6.46 -30.63
N PHE A 157 -31.41 6.44 -29.71
CA PHE A 157 -32.07 5.19 -29.31
C PHE A 157 -32.66 4.46 -30.52
N ARG A 158 -33.32 5.21 -31.40
CA ARG A 158 -33.99 4.63 -32.56
C ARG A 158 -32.97 4.08 -33.56
N ASP A 159 -31.86 4.78 -33.74
CA ASP A 159 -30.82 4.40 -34.69
C ASP A 159 -30.04 3.16 -34.20
N ASP A 160 -29.83 3.03 -32.87
CA ASP A 160 -29.13 1.89 -32.26
C ASP A 160 -30.01 0.65 -32.02
N TYR A 161 -31.26 0.84 -31.58
CA TYR A 161 -32.14 -0.25 -31.11
C TYR A 161 -33.42 -0.42 -31.93
N GLY A 162 -33.66 0.42 -32.94
CA GLY A 162 -34.82 0.33 -33.82
C GLY A 162 -36.02 1.16 -33.36
N THR A 163 -37.19 0.55 -33.17
CA THR A 163 -38.45 1.32 -33.00
C THR A 163 -38.59 1.95 -31.61
N LEU A 164 -39.15 3.17 -31.53
CA LEU A 164 -39.45 3.88 -30.27
C LEU A 164 -40.76 3.43 -29.58
N ARG A 165 -41.25 2.21 -29.86
CA ARG A 165 -42.43 1.65 -29.20
C ARG A 165 -42.00 0.67 -28.11
N PHE A 166 -42.50 0.88 -26.89
CA PHE A 166 -42.23 -0.02 -25.76
C PHE A 166 -42.58 -1.48 -26.09
N ASP A 167 -43.68 -1.69 -26.81
CA ASP A 167 -44.14 -3.03 -27.21
C ASP A 167 -43.17 -3.74 -28.16
N SER A 168 -42.34 -3.00 -28.90
CA SER A 168 -41.33 -3.57 -29.79
C SER A 168 -40.07 -4.05 -29.08
N LEU A 169 -39.91 -3.70 -27.79
CA LEU A 169 -38.74 -4.11 -26.99
C LEU A 169 -38.78 -5.60 -26.62
N SER A 170 -39.93 -6.27 -26.76
CA SER A 170 -40.06 -7.71 -26.52
C SER A 170 -39.08 -8.53 -27.36
N ALA A 171 -38.67 -8.03 -28.53
CA ALA A 171 -37.66 -8.66 -29.39
C ALA A 171 -36.31 -8.87 -28.68
N PHE A 172 -36.00 -8.08 -27.65
CA PHE A 172 -34.76 -8.21 -26.86
C PHE A 172 -34.84 -9.28 -25.76
N ARG A 173 -36.00 -9.89 -25.52
CA ARG A 173 -36.13 -10.98 -24.52
C ARG A 173 -35.41 -12.25 -24.96
N ASP A 174 -35.37 -12.49 -26.27
CA ASP A 174 -34.74 -13.68 -26.88
C ASP A 174 -33.31 -13.40 -27.36
N VAL A 175 -32.81 -12.16 -27.21
CA VAL A 175 -31.43 -11.80 -27.56
C VAL A 175 -30.46 -12.45 -26.56
N PRO A 176 -29.46 -13.21 -27.03
CA PRO A 176 -28.46 -13.81 -26.15
C PRO A 176 -27.67 -12.74 -25.38
N GLY A 177 -27.67 -12.84 -24.05
CA GLY A 177 -26.87 -11.97 -23.19
C GLY A 177 -25.39 -12.35 -23.15
N ILE A 178 -24.53 -11.33 -23.03
CA ILE A 178 -23.08 -11.45 -22.84
C ILE A 178 -22.75 -11.07 -21.41
N ASP A 179 -22.31 -12.04 -20.61
CA ASP A 179 -21.75 -11.78 -19.28
C ASP A 179 -20.29 -11.33 -19.42
N TRP A 180 -20.07 -10.02 -19.51
CA TRP A 180 -18.73 -9.44 -19.58
C TRP A 180 -17.88 -9.74 -18.34
N GLN A 181 -18.48 -9.93 -17.16
CA GLN A 181 -17.73 -10.35 -15.97
C GLN A 181 -17.15 -11.75 -16.18
N ASP A 182 -17.90 -12.66 -16.81
CA ASP A 182 -17.39 -13.97 -17.21
C ASP A 182 -16.34 -13.87 -18.33
N GLN A 183 -16.58 -13.05 -19.34
CA GLN A 183 -15.65 -12.89 -20.44
C GLN A 183 -14.28 -12.38 -19.98
N VAL A 184 -14.25 -11.47 -19.01
CA VAL A 184 -13.02 -10.84 -18.50
C VAL A 184 -12.40 -11.64 -17.35
N PHE A 185 -13.23 -12.17 -16.43
CA PHE A 185 -12.81 -12.77 -15.16
C PHE A 185 -13.19 -14.25 -14.97
N GLY A 186 -13.85 -14.86 -15.94
CA GLY A 186 -14.38 -16.23 -15.85
C GLY A 186 -13.35 -17.34 -16.07
N ARG A 187 -12.09 -17.03 -16.38
CA ARG A 187 -11.06 -18.06 -16.56
C ARG A 187 -10.73 -18.77 -15.25
N ASP A 188 -10.53 -20.07 -15.33
CA ASP A 188 -9.94 -20.89 -14.28
C ASP A 188 -8.45 -20.61 -14.17
N ALA A 189 -8.12 -19.61 -13.35
CA ALA A 189 -6.76 -19.12 -13.24
C ALA A 189 -5.88 -20.08 -12.43
N PHE A 190 -5.01 -20.82 -13.10
CA PHE A 190 -4.13 -21.79 -12.46
C PHE A 190 -2.98 -21.10 -11.71
N GLN A 191 -2.57 -21.66 -10.58
CA GLN A 191 -1.41 -21.22 -9.82
C GLN A 191 -0.61 -22.42 -9.33
N GLN A 192 0.71 -22.29 -9.35
CA GLN A 192 1.62 -23.30 -8.84
C GLN A 192 2.84 -22.67 -8.15
N THR A 193 3.38 -23.40 -7.19
CA THR A 193 4.63 -23.04 -6.50
C THR A 193 5.48 -24.28 -6.33
N HIS A 194 6.75 -24.18 -6.71
CA HIS A 194 7.75 -25.19 -6.48
C HIS A 194 8.88 -24.59 -5.66
N ASN A 195 9.23 -25.23 -4.55
CA ASN A 195 10.35 -24.86 -3.70
C ASN A 195 11.24 -26.08 -3.50
N VAL A 196 12.53 -25.94 -3.81
CA VAL A 196 13.58 -26.92 -3.50
C VAL A 196 14.53 -26.25 -2.53
N SER A 197 14.76 -26.87 -1.37
CA SER A 197 15.70 -26.37 -0.38
C SER A 197 16.72 -27.43 0.01
N ILE A 198 17.99 -27.02 0.09
CA ILE A 198 19.11 -27.83 0.56
C ILE A 198 19.65 -27.14 1.81
N ALA A 199 19.63 -27.85 2.93
CA ALA A 199 20.10 -27.31 4.20
C ALA A 199 20.98 -28.34 4.90
N GLY A 200 22.13 -27.89 5.42
CA GLY A 200 23.07 -28.76 6.10
C GLY A 200 24.13 -27.98 6.85
N GLY A 201 25.09 -28.71 7.39
CA GLY A 201 26.22 -28.12 8.08
C GLY A 201 27.11 -29.15 8.76
N SER A 202 28.38 -28.80 8.91
CA SER A 202 29.34 -29.51 9.76
C SER A 202 29.65 -28.66 11.00
N LYS A 203 30.53 -29.16 11.87
CA LYS A 203 30.96 -28.41 13.06
C LYS A 203 31.51 -27.04 12.67
N GLY A 204 30.78 -25.99 13.04
CA GLY A 204 31.15 -24.60 12.77
C GLY A 204 30.69 -24.03 11.42
N VAL A 205 30.11 -24.81 10.50
CA VAL A 205 29.61 -24.29 9.22
C VAL A 205 28.17 -24.73 9.02
N ASN A 206 27.26 -23.77 8.83
CA ASN A 206 25.86 -24.03 8.54
C ASN A 206 25.45 -23.29 7.26
N TYR A 207 24.75 -23.98 6.36
CA TYR A 207 24.30 -23.38 5.11
C TYR A 207 22.85 -23.75 4.76
N ASN A 208 22.23 -22.91 3.96
CA ASN A 208 20.92 -23.13 3.35
C ASN A 208 20.91 -22.52 1.94
N LEU A 209 20.42 -23.28 0.97
CA LEU A 209 20.10 -22.82 -0.37
C LEU A 209 18.65 -23.18 -0.68
N SER A 210 17.84 -22.20 -1.06
CA SER A 210 16.47 -22.39 -1.51
C SER A 210 16.24 -21.79 -2.89
N LEU A 211 15.55 -22.54 -3.73
CA LEU A 211 15.12 -22.15 -5.08
C LEU A 211 13.60 -22.23 -5.12
N THR A 212 12.94 -21.13 -5.45
CA THR A 212 11.48 -21.06 -5.54
C THR A 212 11.05 -20.56 -6.91
N ARG A 213 10.08 -21.23 -7.54
CA ARG A 213 9.34 -20.73 -8.70
C ARG A 213 7.88 -20.61 -8.35
N ASN A 214 7.30 -19.42 -8.54
CA ASN A 214 5.87 -19.19 -8.47
C ASN A 214 5.38 -18.81 -9.87
N THR A 215 4.32 -19.47 -10.34
CA THR A 215 3.61 -19.06 -11.55
C THR A 215 2.14 -18.95 -11.18
N GLU A 216 1.54 -17.81 -11.47
CA GLU A 216 0.12 -17.55 -11.23
C GLU A 216 -0.50 -16.93 -12.48
N GLU A 217 -1.58 -17.51 -12.98
CA GLU A 217 -2.49 -16.88 -13.93
C GLU A 217 -3.48 -15.97 -13.22
N GLY A 218 -3.77 -14.81 -13.80
CA GLY A 218 -4.69 -13.82 -13.21
C GLY A 218 -6.12 -14.21 -13.41
N ILE A 219 -7.03 -13.77 -12.55
CA ILE A 219 -8.46 -13.97 -12.85
C ILE A 219 -8.85 -13.17 -14.10
N GLN A 220 -8.32 -11.94 -14.23
CA GLN A 220 -8.46 -11.15 -15.45
C GLN A 220 -7.62 -11.73 -16.60
N LYS A 221 -8.21 -11.84 -17.80
CA LYS A 221 -7.48 -12.16 -19.04
C LYS A 221 -6.32 -11.18 -19.30
N GLY A 222 -5.26 -11.67 -19.95
CA GLY A 222 -4.04 -10.90 -20.25
C GLY A 222 -3.16 -10.53 -19.05
N SER A 223 -3.44 -11.06 -17.84
CA SER A 223 -2.72 -10.71 -16.60
C SER A 223 -2.04 -11.90 -15.94
N ASP A 224 -0.72 -12.03 -16.04
CA ASP A 224 0.06 -13.17 -15.52
C ASP A 224 1.26 -12.73 -14.65
N PHE A 225 1.85 -13.66 -13.90
CA PHE A 225 2.81 -13.40 -12.80
C PHE A 225 3.71 -14.60 -12.67
N ASP A 226 4.99 -14.34 -12.84
CA ASP A 226 6.04 -15.31 -12.69
C ASP A 226 7.09 -14.75 -11.76
N ARG A 227 7.54 -15.57 -10.82
CA ARG A 227 8.58 -15.20 -9.87
C ARG A 227 9.56 -16.34 -9.68
N TYR A 228 10.84 -16.00 -9.75
CA TYR A 228 11.96 -16.86 -9.42
C TYR A 228 12.69 -16.27 -8.22
N LEU A 229 12.87 -17.08 -7.18
CA LEU A 229 13.56 -16.71 -5.96
C LEU A 229 14.74 -17.63 -5.73
N VAL A 230 15.90 -17.05 -5.45
CA VAL A 230 17.07 -17.76 -4.93
C VAL A 230 17.39 -17.14 -3.59
N ASN A 231 17.55 -17.96 -2.56
CA ASN A 231 18.03 -17.51 -1.26
C ASN A 231 19.14 -18.45 -0.77
N PHE A 232 20.28 -17.86 -0.47
CA PHE A 232 21.45 -18.54 0.04
C PHE A 232 21.85 -17.91 1.37
N ARG A 233 22.16 -18.74 2.36
CA ARG A 233 22.67 -18.33 3.66
C ARG A 233 23.80 -19.24 4.08
N LEU A 234 24.85 -18.65 4.63
CA LEU A 234 26.04 -19.30 5.16
C LEU A 234 26.42 -18.64 6.48
N ASP A 235 26.44 -19.39 7.57
CA ASP A 235 27.03 -18.96 8.83
C ASP A 235 28.24 -19.87 9.13
N ASN A 236 29.42 -19.26 9.32
CA ASN A 236 30.68 -19.95 9.55
C ASN A 236 31.35 -19.43 10.83
N LYS A 237 31.42 -20.27 11.87
CA LYS A 237 32.27 -20.11 13.05
C LYS A 237 33.69 -20.58 12.70
N VAL A 238 34.48 -19.66 12.17
CA VAL A 238 35.89 -19.89 11.79
C VAL A 238 36.73 -20.25 13.02
N SER A 239 36.49 -19.58 14.15
CA SER A 239 37.09 -19.91 15.46
C SER A 239 36.17 -19.47 16.60
N ASP A 240 36.59 -19.66 17.85
CA ASP A 240 35.86 -19.07 18.99
C ASP A 240 35.85 -17.54 18.98
N MET A 241 36.85 -16.94 18.32
CA MET A 241 37.02 -15.49 18.21
C MET A 241 36.33 -14.91 16.97
N PHE A 242 36.31 -15.64 15.84
CA PHE A 242 35.80 -15.12 14.57
C PHE A 242 34.59 -15.91 14.07
N ARG A 243 33.52 -15.18 13.73
CA ARG A 243 32.36 -15.71 13.00
C ARG A 243 32.06 -14.87 11.78
N PHE A 244 31.82 -15.52 10.66
CA PHE A 244 31.43 -14.92 9.39
C PHE A 244 30.00 -15.34 9.05
N GLY A 245 29.19 -14.43 8.56
CA GLY A 245 27.85 -14.71 8.04
C GLY A 245 27.68 -14.06 6.68
N PHE A 246 27.10 -14.79 5.73
CA PHE A 246 26.79 -14.30 4.40
C PHE A 246 25.38 -14.71 3.99
N ASN A 247 24.65 -13.78 3.41
CA ASN A 247 23.33 -14.01 2.86
C ASN A 247 23.22 -13.36 1.48
N ALA A 248 22.75 -14.12 0.49
CA ALA A 248 22.47 -13.63 -0.85
C ALA A 248 21.05 -14.02 -1.25
N ARG A 249 20.27 -13.05 -1.73
CA ARG A 249 18.93 -13.27 -2.26
C ARG A 249 18.78 -12.62 -3.61
N TYR A 250 18.18 -13.35 -4.54
CA TYR A 250 17.83 -12.84 -5.85
C TYR A 250 16.36 -13.14 -6.14
N ASN A 251 15.61 -12.10 -6.46
CA ASN A 251 14.21 -12.19 -6.87
C ASN A 251 14.09 -11.63 -8.29
N ALA A 252 13.65 -12.46 -9.23
CA ALA A 252 13.28 -12.02 -10.57
C ALA A 252 11.79 -12.26 -10.76
N GLN A 253 11.02 -11.18 -10.86
CA GLN A 253 9.57 -11.25 -11.05
C GLN A 253 9.14 -10.51 -12.32
N THR A 254 8.17 -11.09 -13.01
CA THR A 254 7.49 -10.48 -14.14
C THR A 254 5.99 -10.43 -13.85
N THR A 255 5.36 -9.30 -14.13
CA THR A 255 3.91 -9.15 -14.07
C THR A 255 3.43 -8.58 -15.40
N THR A 256 2.42 -9.21 -16.00
CA THR A 256 1.77 -8.73 -17.24
C THR A 256 0.35 -8.26 -16.96
N GLY A 257 -0.19 -7.48 -17.90
CA GLY A 257 -1.57 -7.01 -17.90
C GLY A 257 -1.76 -5.65 -17.25
N ALA A 258 -2.75 -4.91 -17.75
CA ALA A 258 -3.06 -3.55 -17.31
C ALA A 258 -3.90 -3.48 -16.02
N GLY A 259 -4.34 -4.63 -15.50
CA GLY A 259 -5.25 -4.72 -14.35
C GLY A 259 -6.60 -4.06 -14.63
N THR A 260 -7.33 -3.69 -13.58
CA THR A 260 -8.70 -3.17 -13.67
C THR A 260 -8.81 -1.63 -13.59
N ASN A 261 -7.73 -0.94 -13.20
CA ASN A 261 -7.67 0.51 -13.10
C ASN A 261 -6.91 1.10 -14.29
N SER A 262 -7.52 2.00 -15.05
CA SER A 262 -6.87 2.78 -16.10
C SER A 262 -6.43 4.16 -15.60
N THR A 263 -5.37 4.69 -16.17
CA THR A 263 -5.17 6.14 -16.31
C THR A 263 -6.02 6.59 -17.49
N GLY A 264 -7.09 7.33 -17.26
CA GLY A 264 -8.01 7.73 -18.33
C GLY A 264 -9.35 8.23 -17.81
N THR A 265 -10.23 8.57 -18.74
CA THR A 265 -11.58 9.06 -18.45
C THR A 265 -12.50 7.94 -17.97
N ALA A 266 -13.68 8.30 -17.48
CA ALA A 266 -14.75 7.36 -17.14
C ALA A 266 -15.07 6.35 -18.27
N GLN A 267 -14.82 6.71 -19.53
CA GLN A 267 -15.13 5.96 -20.75
C GLN A 267 -14.23 4.73 -20.98
N THR A 268 -12.98 4.76 -20.53
CA THR A 268 -12.02 3.66 -20.74
C THR A 268 -11.70 2.88 -19.47
N SER A 269 -12.52 3.07 -18.42
CA SER A 269 -12.39 2.35 -17.17
C SER A 269 -12.76 0.89 -17.36
N ARG A 270 -11.78 -0.01 -17.28
CA ARG A 270 -11.95 -1.44 -17.55
C ARG A 270 -13.00 -2.09 -16.68
N LEU A 271 -12.94 -1.88 -15.37
CA LEU A 271 -13.94 -2.46 -14.46
C LEU A 271 -15.34 -1.90 -14.70
N ARG A 272 -15.44 -0.60 -15.04
CA ARG A 272 -16.72 0.02 -15.39
C ARG A 272 -17.26 -0.58 -16.68
N SER A 273 -16.45 -0.68 -17.73
CA SER A 273 -16.83 -1.36 -18.98
C SER A 273 -17.26 -2.80 -18.73
N THR A 274 -16.59 -3.55 -17.85
CA THR A 274 -17.02 -4.93 -17.54
C THR A 274 -18.41 -5.02 -16.90
N VAL A 275 -18.89 -3.96 -16.27
CA VAL A 275 -20.17 -3.95 -15.52
C VAL A 275 -21.28 -3.18 -16.23
N GLN A 276 -20.94 -2.13 -16.98
CA GLN A 276 -21.90 -1.20 -17.59
C GLN A 276 -21.93 -1.25 -19.13
N TYR A 277 -21.02 -1.97 -19.78
CA TYR A 277 -21.09 -2.14 -21.23
C TYR A 277 -22.34 -2.92 -21.60
N ARG A 278 -22.92 -2.63 -22.78
CA ARG A 278 -24.15 -3.27 -23.24
C ARG A 278 -24.05 -4.80 -23.17
N PRO A 279 -25.07 -5.52 -22.69
CA PRO A 279 -24.97 -6.96 -22.46
C PRO A 279 -25.27 -7.80 -23.71
N PHE A 280 -25.09 -7.27 -24.93
CA PHE A 280 -25.31 -7.99 -26.19
C PHE A 280 -24.59 -7.27 -27.34
N GLU A 281 -24.40 -7.95 -28.47
CA GLU A 281 -23.89 -7.31 -29.69
C GLU A 281 -25.00 -6.66 -30.49
N VAL A 282 -24.74 -5.45 -31.01
CA VAL A 282 -25.58 -4.84 -32.06
C VAL A 282 -24.83 -4.87 -33.38
N ASN A 283 -25.54 -5.18 -34.46
CA ASN A 283 -24.96 -5.22 -35.80
C ASN A 283 -24.96 -3.80 -36.38
N ILE A 284 -24.02 -2.96 -35.93
CA ILE A 284 -23.87 -1.60 -36.43
C ILE A 284 -23.11 -1.70 -37.75
N GLY A 285 -23.81 -1.49 -38.88
CA GLY A 285 -23.32 -1.66 -40.25
C GLY A 285 -22.24 -0.67 -40.72
N THR A 286 -21.35 -0.20 -39.83
CA THR A 286 -20.20 0.63 -40.20
C THR A 286 -18.90 0.04 -39.70
N SER A 287 -17.99 -0.23 -40.62
CA SER A 287 -16.63 -0.75 -40.45
C SER A 287 -15.66 0.25 -39.78
N ASN A 288 -16.04 0.87 -38.66
CA ASN A 288 -15.16 1.75 -37.91
C ASN A 288 -14.70 1.08 -36.61
N GLN A 289 -13.42 1.24 -36.30
CA GLN A 289 -12.64 0.57 -35.24
C GLN A 289 -13.11 0.80 -33.78
N ASP A 290 -14.35 1.23 -33.58
CA ASP A 290 -14.83 1.84 -32.36
C ASP A 290 -16.22 1.29 -32.01
N ASP A 291 -16.26 0.09 -31.42
CA ASP A 291 -17.46 -0.42 -30.77
C ASP A 291 -17.61 0.28 -29.42
N PHE A 292 -18.18 1.48 -29.47
CA PHE A 292 -18.64 2.19 -28.28
C PHE A 292 -20.05 1.72 -27.95
N ALA A 293 -20.26 1.24 -26.73
CA ALA A 293 -21.60 1.24 -26.16
C ALA A 293 -21.91 2.70 -25.82
N GLU A 294 -22.76 3.32 -26.64
CA GLU A 294 -23.22 4.67 -26.38
C GLU A 294 -24.14 4.66 -25.14
N ASP A 295 -23.75 5.43 -24.14
CA ASP A 295 -24.75 5.99 -23.23
C ASP A 295 -25.47 7.08 -24.03
N LEU A 296 -26.68 6.78 -24.52
CA LEU A 296 -27.51 7.60 -25.41
C LEU A 296 -27.77 9.06 -24.96
N ALA A 297 -27.33 9.46 -23.76
CA ALA A 297 -27.24 10.88 -23.47
C ALA A 297 -26.11 11.48 -24.29
N SER A 298 -26.35 12.63 -24.91
CA SER A 298 -25.35 13.43 -25.62
C SER A 298 -24.07 13.78 -24.82
N ASN A 299 -24.03 13.45 -23.51
CA ASN A 299 -22.88 13.60 -22.61
C ASN A 299 -22.53 12.32 -21.81
N GLY A 300 -23.09 11.16 -22.16
CA GLY A 300 -22.83 9.89 -21.50
C GLY A 300 -21.45 9.30 -21.83
N PRO A 301 -20.79 8.54 -20.94
CA PRO A 301 -19.52 7.94 -21.27
C PRO A 301 -19.72 6.83 -22.31
N ARG A 302 -19.21 7.06 -23.52
CA ARG A 302 -19.02 6.04 -24.55
C ARG A 302 -18.07 4.95 -24.03
N LEU A 303 -18.62 3.84 -23.55
CA LEU A 303 -17.85 2.73 -23.01
C LEU A 303 -17.30 1.90 -24.17
N ILE A 304 -16.08 1.38 -24.03
CA ILE A 304 -15.49 0.47 -25.02
C ILE A 304 -15.59 -0.96 -24.49
N SER A 305 -15.76 -1.93 -25.41
CA SER A 305 -15.72 -3.35 -25.09
C SER A 305 -14.52 -3.67 -24.18
N PRO A 306 -14.75 -4.33 -23.03
CA PRO A 306 -13.68 -4.58 -22.07
C PRO A 306 -12.61 -5.53 -22.59
N LEU A 307 -12.95 -6.44 -23.51
CA LEU A 307 -11.98 -7.33 -24.16
C LEU A 307 -11.11 -6.57 -25.16
N LEU A 308 -11.71 -5.73 -26.00
CA LEU A 308 -10.98 -4.88 -26.94
C LEU A 308 -9.95 -3.99 -26.21
N LEU A 309 -10.33 -3.41 -25.08
CA LEU A 309 -9.42 -2.63 -24.23
C LEU A 309 -8.28 -3.45 -23.64
N ILE A 310 -8.54 -4.70 -23.24
CA ILE A 310 -7.50 -5.59 -22.71
C ILE A 310 -6.48 -5.93 -23.80
N ASP A 311 -6.95 -6.21 -25.02
CA ASP A 311 -6.09 -6.62 -26.14
C ASP A 311 -5.32 -5.43 -26.74
N ALA A 312 -5.90 -4.22 -26.70
CA ALA A 312 -5.26 -2.99 -27.16
C ALA A 312 -4.16 -2.48 -26.22
N GLU A 313 -4.01 -3.04 -25.01
CA GLU A 313 -2.99 -2.62 -24.05
C GLU A 313 -1.98 -3.72 -23.75
N TYR A 314 -0.70 -3.40 -23.96
CA TYR A 314 0.37 -4.21 -23.42
C TYR A 314 0.96 -3.54 -22.18
N ARG A 315 1.09 -4.29 -21.09
CA ARG A 315 1.80 -3.88 -19.88
C ARG A 315 2.66 -5.02 -19.42
N LYS A 316 3.97 -4.77 -19.28
CA LYS A 316 4.91 -5.74 -18.72
C LYS A 316 5.83 -5.05 -17.74
N ASN A 317 5.82 -5.53 -16.51
CA ASN A 317 6.66 -5.05 -15.43
C ASN A 317 7.64 -6.13 -15.04
N ARG A 318 8.93 -5.91 -15.27
CA ARG A 318 10.02 -6.77 -14.80
C ARG A 318 10.66 -6.10 -13.61
N GLN A 319 10.80 -6.85 -12.51
CA GLN A 319 11.51 -6.37 -11.34
C GLN A 319 12.54 -7.42 -10.92
N LYS A 320 13.79 -6.99 -10.79
CA LYS A 320 14.91 -7.80 -10.31
C LYS A 320 15.43 -7.17 -9.03
N VAL A 321 15.44 -7.93 -7.94
CA VAL A 321 15.98 -7.50 -6.65
C VAL A 321 17.15 -8.41 -6.30
N LEU A 322 18.33 -7.82 -6.11
CA LEU A 322 19.52 -8.49 -5.58
C LEU A 322 19.79 -7.92 -4.19
N ASN A 323 19.87 -8.78 -3.18
CA ASN A 323 20.16 -8.41 -1.80
C ASN A 323 21.37 -9.24 -1.34
N LEU A 324 22.46 -8.57 -0.99
CA LEU A 324 23.70 -9.19 -0.54
C LEU A 324 24.05 -8.64 0.84
N ASN A 325 24.21 -9.51 1.82
CA ASN A 325 24.57 -9.13 3.19
C ASN A 325 25.75 -9.95 3.68
N GLY A 326 26.75 -9.29 4.24
CA GLY A 326 27.89 -9.89 4.92
C GLY A 326 27.99 -9.41 6.35
N SER A 327 28.39 -10.27 7.27
CA SER A 327 28.69 -9.89 8.65
C SER A 327 29.91 -10.61 9.18
N VAL A 328 30.68 -9.90 10.01
CA VAL A 328 31.84 -10.42 10.72
C VAL A 328 31.63 -10.12 12.20
N SER A 329 31.76 -11.14 13.04
CA SER A 329 31.75 -11.01 14.50
C SER A 329 33.12 -11.38 15.04
N PHE A 330 33.68 -10.50 15.85
CA PHE A 330 34.96 -10.63 16.52
C PHE A 330 34.75 -10.62 18.03
N THR A 331 35.15 -11.70 18.71
CA THR A 331 34.96 -11.91 20.16
C THR A 331 36.32 -12.11 20.82
N PRO A 332 37.10 -11.04 21.05
CA PRO A 332 38.45 -11.14 21.62
C PRO A 332 38.44 -11.66 23.05
N PHE A 333 37.37 -11.39 23.80
CA PHE A 333 37.14 -11.86 25.17
C PHE A 333 35.75 -12.46 25.26
N LYS A 334 35.54 -13.43 26.17
CA LYS A 334 34.26 -14.17 26.30
C LYS A 334 33.01 -13.28 26.41
N ASN A 335 33.17 -12.07 26.94
CA ASN A 335 32.06 -11.16 27.25
C ASN A 335 31.96 -9.98 26.29
N LEU A 336 32.86 -9.84 25.31
CA LEU A 336 32.92 -8.67 24.41
C LEU A 336 32.87 -9.13 22.95
N THR A 337 31.86 -8.70 22.21
CA THR A 337 31.70 -9.01 20.79
C THR A 337 31.50 -7.75 19.97
N LEU A 338 32.37 -7.54 18.98
CA LEU A 338 32.17 -6.55 17.92
C LEU A 338 31.57 -7.25 16.71
N ARG A 339 30.41 -6.78 16.23
CA ARG A 339 29.78 -7.25 15.00
C ARG A 339 29.70 -6.12 13.97
N SER A 340 30.32 -6.33 12.82
CA SER A 340 30.16 -5.48 11.63
C SER A 340 29.23 -6.18 10.64
N THR A 341 28.29 -5.44 10.06
CA THR A 341 27.36 -5.93 9.03
C THR A 341 27.30 -4.92 7.90
N VAL A 342 27.44 -5.39 6.66
CA VAL A 342 27.27 -4.60 5.43
C VAL A 342 26.20 -5.29 4.60
N GLY A 343 25.23 -4.52 4.11
CA GLY A 343 24.18 -4.98 3.22
C GLY A 343 24.03 -4.05 2.03
N VAL A 344 23.90 -4.62 0.83
CA VAL A 344 23.60 -3.89 -0.40
C VAL A 344 22.36 -4.52 -1.04
N GLU A 345 21.37 -3.69 -1.33
CA GLU A 345 20.20 -4.07 -2.10
C GLU A 345 20.12 -3.23 -3.38
N THR A 346 19.95 -3.91 -4.51
CA THR A 346 19.67 -3.27 -5.79
C THR A 346 18.34 -3.77 -6.32
N THR A 347 17.40 -2.85 -6.54
CA THR A 347 16.13 -3.10 -7.19
C THR A 347 16.13 -2.45 -8.55
N ASN A 348 16.09 -3.27 -9.60
CA ASN A 348 15.92 -2.83 -10.98
C ASN A 348 14.48 -3.08 -11.40
N VAL A 349 13.82 -2.06 -11.96
CA VAL A 349 12.46 -2.14 -12.48
C VAL A 349 12.50 -1.70 -13.94
N GLU A 350 11.87 -2.47 -14.82
CA GLU A 350 11.61 -2.14 -16.22
C GLU A 350 10.11 -2.25 -16.45
N GLN A 351 9.50 -1.15 -16.90
CA GLN A 351 8.08 -1.05 -17.19
C GLN A 351 7.91 -0.72 -18.66
N ASN A 352 7.37 -1.69 -19.39
CA ASN A 352 7.04 -1.54 -20.79
C ASN A 352 5.53 -1.37 -20.91
N ALA A 353 5.12 -0.35 -21.64
CA ALA A 353 3.71 -0.10 -21.94
C ALA A 353 3.54 0.18 -23.43
N PHE A 354 2.47 -0.36 -24.00
CA PHE A 354 1.98 0.01 -25.33
C PHE A 354 0.48 0.23 -25.29
N ASN A 355 0.03 1.24 -26.02
CA ASN A 355 -1.35 1.69 -26.10
C ASN A 355 -1.76 1.66 -27.57
N GLY A 356 -2.64 0.73 -27.94
CA GLY A 356 -3.26 0.67 -29.27
C GLY A 356 -4.35 1.73 -29.45
N THR A 357 -4.86 1.84 -30.68
CA THR A 357 -5.79 2.90 -31.11
C THR A 357 -7.05 3.02 -30.25
N ALA A 358 -7.58 1.90 -29.74
CA ALA A 358 -8.79 1.87 -28.91
C ALA A 358 -8.61 2.50 -27.51
N THR A 359 -7.37 2.72 -27.05
CA THR A 359 -7.07 3.17 -25.67
C THR A 359 -7.24 4.68 -25.48
N SER A 360 -7.54 5.13 -24.25
CA SER A 360 -7.64 6.57 -23.93
C SER A 360 -6.35 7.34 -24.25
N VAL A 361 -5.19 6.71 -24.03
CA VAL A 361 -3.90 7.36 -24.28
C VAL A 361 -3.70 7.56 -25.78
N ALA A 362 -3.97 6.55 -26.61
CA ALA A 362 -3.86 6.70 -28.06
C ALA A 362 -4.85 7.77 -28.59
N ARG A 363 -6.10 7.78 -28.11
CA ARG A 363 -7.11 8.78 -28.52
C ARG A 363 -6.69 10.22 -28.20
N GLN A 364 -6.07 10.45 -27.03
CA GLN A 364 -5.50 11.76 -26.68
C GLN A 364 -4.30 12.16 -27.56
N ASN A 365 -3.69 11.21 -28.26
CA ASN A 365 -2.54 11.40 -29.14
C ASN A 365 -2.92 11.16 -30.61
N GLY A 366 -4.05 11.73 -31.04
CA GLY A 366 -4.51 11.65 -32.44
C GLY A 366 -4.98 10.26 -32.88
N SER A 367 -5.45 9.43 -31.95
CA SER A 367 -5.83 8.03 -32.17
C SER A 367 -4.71 7.17 -32.75
N GLN A 368 -3.46 7.52 -32.47
CA GLN A 368 -2.30 6.75 -32.90
C GLN A 368 -1.65 6.00 -31.72
N PRO A 369 -1.11 4.80 -31.96
CA PRO A 369 -0.48 4.04 -30.89
C PRO A 369 0.68 4.77 -30.21
N THR A 370 0.87 4.46 -28.92
CA THR A 370 2.00 4.98 -28.13
C THR A 370 2.72 3.84 -27.42
N ALA A 371 4.00 4.02 -27.15
CA ALA A 371 4.80 3.08 -26.38
C ALA A 371 5.72 3.80 -25.40
N SER A 372 6.02 3.18 -24.27
CA SER A 372 6.98 3.70 -23.31
C SER A 372 7.80 2.60 -22.66
N ILE A 373 9.07 2.90 -22.41
CA ILE A 373 9.99 2.08 -21.63
C ILE A 373 10.50 2.95 -20.49
N ASN A 374 10.12 2.59 -19.27
CA ASN A 374 10.59 3.25 -18.06
C ASN A 374 11.46 2.28 -17.29
N THR A 375 12.72 2.64 -17.06
CA THR A 375 13.62 1.86 -16.22
C THR A 375 13.98 2.65 -14.96
N SER A 376 14.18 1.94 -13.86
CA SER A 376 14.69 2.56 -12.65
C SER A 376 15.55 1.59 -11.87
N THR A 377 16.64 2.10 -11.30
CA THR A 377 17.50 1.40 -10.37
C THR A 377 17.46 2.12 -9.03
N GLN A 378 17.04 1.39 -8.00
CA GLN A 378 17.18 1.78 -6.60
C GLN A 378 18.32 0.98 -6.00
N THR A 379 19.28 1.67 -5.38
CA THR A 379 20.34 1.03 -4.59
C THR A 379 20.24 1.51 -3.16
N THR A 380 20.34 0.56 -2.24
CA THR A 380 20.34 0.81 -0.80
C THR A 380 21.58 0.17 -0.19
N LEU A 381 22.35 0.96 0.55
CA LEU A 381 23.52 0.52 1.29
C LEU A 381 23.24 0.67 2.79
N ASN A 382 23.48 -0.40 3.52
CA ASN A 382 23.40 -0.47 4.97
C ASN A 382 24.75 -0.89 5.53
N ASN A 383 25.25 -0.14 6.50
CA ASN A 383 26.40 -0.56 7.30
C ASN A 383 26.08 -0.36 8.78
N SER A 384 26.27 -1.40 9.59
CA SER A 384 26.07 -1.35 11.04
C SER A 384 27.24 -2.00 11.76
N ASN A 385 27.80 -1.29 12.74
CA ASN A 385 28.89 -1.78 13.57
C ASN A 385 28.45 -1.66 15.03
N VAL A 386 28.48 -2.78 15.73
CA VAL A 386 27.86 -2.93 17.04
C VAL A 386 28.83 -3.63 17.98
N LEU A 387 29.20 -2.97 19.07
CA LEU A 387 29.96 -3.54 20.17
C LEU A 387 28.98 -3.94 21.28
N THR A 388 29.07 -5.19 21.74
CA THR A 388 28.23 -5.74 22.81
C THR A 388 29.12 -6.26 23.93
N TYR A 389 28.77 -5.92 25.18
CA TYR A 389 29.38 -6.46 26.38
C TYR A 389 28.30 -7.11 27.28
N SER A 390 28.46 -8.39 27.58
CA SER A 390 27.52 -9.18 28.38
C SER A 390 28.21 -9.75 29.61
N LEU A 391 27.70 -9.45 30.81
CA LEU A 391 28.26 -9.90 32.07
C LEU A 391 27.17 -10.47 32.97
N GLN A 392 27.38 -11.66 33.50
CA GLN A 392 26.57 -12.24 34.57
C GLN A 392 27.43 -12.46 35.80
N LYS A 393 27.03 -11.85 36.93
CA LYS A 393 27.65 -12.02 38.25
C LYS A 393 26.56 -12.30 39.28
N GLU A 394 26.57 -13.50 39.85
CA GLU A 394 25.55 -13.95 40.80
C GLU A 394 24.13 -13.73 40.27
N ARG A 395 23.35 -12.88 40.94
CA ARG A 395 21.97 -12.52 40.60
C ARG A 395 21.87 -11.35 39.62
N HIS A 396 22.98 -10.78 39.16
CA HIS A 396 22.99 -9.62 38.27
C HIS A 396 23.39 -10.03 36.86
N LYS A 397 22.58 -9.65 35.86
CA LYS A 397 22.91 -9.78 34.43
C LYS A 397 22.90 -8.40 33.79
N PHE A 398 23.97 -8.07 33.08
CA PHE A 398 24.15 -6.83 32.35
C PHE A 398 24.39 -7.16 30.87
N ASP A 399 23.66 -6.49 29.98
CA ASP A 399 23.92 -6.51 28.55
C ASP A 399 23.96 -5.08 28.02
N VAL A 400 25.16 -4.62 27.67
CA VAL A 400 25.41 -3.28 27.16
C VAL A 400 25.81 -3.37 25.70
N LEU A 401 25.24 -2.48 24.89
CA LEU A 401 25.53 -2.39 23.48
C LEU A 401 25.71 -0.92 23.10
N VAL A 402 26.69 -0.66 22.25
CA VAL A 402 26.89 0.63 21.58
C VAL A 402 27.15 0.35 20.11
N GLY A 403 26.55 1.14 19.23
CA GLY A 403 26.72 0.95 17.80
C GLY A 403 26.53 2.23 17.00
N HIS A 404 26.95 2.15 15.75
CA HIS A 404 26.67 3.16 14.74
C HIS A 404 26.10 2.50 13.49
N GLU A 405 25.37 3.27 12.70
CA GLU A 405 24.72 2.80 11.49
C GLU A 405 24.70 3.87 10.41
N LEU A 406 25.03 3.47 9.18
CA LEU A 406 24.88 4.26 7.96
C LEU A 406 23.82 3.60 7.09
N TYR A 407 22.90 4.41 6.61
CA TYR A 407 21.93 4.04 5.59
C TYR A 407 22.01 5.04 4.44
N GLU A 408 22.14 4.55 3.22
CA GLU A 408 22.12 5.35 2.01
C GLU A 408 21.11 4.78 1.02
N TYR A 409 20.32 5.66 0.42
CA TYR A 409 19.37 5.37 -0.64
C TYR A 409 19.73 6.20 -1.87
N ARG A 410 19.83 5.54 -3.02
CA ARG A 410 20.02 6.17 -4.32
C ARG A 410 18.98 5.66 -5.30
N PHE A 411 18.38 6.56 -6.05
CA PHE A 411 17.45 6.26 -7.13
C PHE A 411 17.94 6.89 -8.42
N LYS A 412 17.87 6.13 -9.51
CA LYS A 412 18.06 6.61 -10.87
C LYS A 412 16.93 6.08 -11.75
N GLY A 413 16.32 6.93 -12.56
CA GLY A 413 15.32 6.55 -13.54
C GLY A 413 15.69 6.96 -14.95
N LEU A 414 15.06 6.31 -15.92
CA LEU A 414 15.01 6.71 -17.32
C LEU A 414 13.58 6.50 -17.80
N ASN A 415 12.94 7.55 -18.29
CA ASN A 415 11.63 7.48 -18.91
C ASN A 415 11.76 7.85 -20.38
N VAL A 416 11.34 6.95 -21.26
CA VAL A 416 11.31 7.16 -22.72
C VAL A 416 9.91 6.79 -23.23
N SER A 417 9.36 7.66 -24.07
CA SER A 417 8.09 7.41 -24.75
C SER A 417 8.19 7.75 -26.22
N ALA A 418 7.51 6.97 -27.05
CA ALA A 418 7.23 7.27 -28.44
C ALA A 418 5.73 7.44 -28.63
N LEU A 419 5.36 8.53 -29.31
CA LEU A 419 3.99 8.83 -29.71
C LEU A 419 3.86 8.65 -31.24
N TYR A 420 2.63 8.63 -31.74
CA TYR A 420 2.34 8.64 -33.18
C TYR A 420 3.01 7.49 -33.95
N LEU A 421 2.95 6.29 -33.38
CA LEU A 421 3.41 5.07 -34.03
C LEU A 421 2.41 4.63 -35.13
N PRO A 422 2.82 3.81 -36.12
CA PRO A 422 1.91 3.30 -37.14
C PRO A 422 0.71 2.57 -36.54
N THR A 423 -0.50 2.78 -37.06
CA THR A 423 -1.75 2.20 -36.53
C THR A 423 -1.80 0.68 -36.58
N THR A 424 -1.01 0.06 -37.46
CA THR A 424 -0.89 -1.39 -37.62
C THR A 424 0.26 -2.01 -36.82
N ILE A 425 1.01 -1.20 -36.04
CA ILE A 425 2.14 -1.72 -35.26
C ILE A 425 1.66 -2.61 -34.11
N THR A 426 2.37 -3.71 -33.89
CA THR A 426 2.16 -4.55 -32.70
C THR A 426 2.92 -4.00 -31.50
N ALA A 427 2.46 -4.34 -30.29
CA ALA A 427 3.15 -3.96 -29.06
C ALA A 427 4.63 -4.39 -29.03
N GLU A 428 4.92 -5.58 -29.55
CA GLU A 428 6.29 -6.11 -29.63
C GLU A 428 7.18 -5.25 -30.54
N ARG A 429 6.71 -4.96 -31.77
CA ARG A 429 7.46 -4.12 -32.73
C ARG A 429 7.62 -2.69 -32.21
N ALA A 430 6.58 -2.12 -31.60
CA ALA A 430 6.64 -0.79 -31.01
C ALA A 430 7.70 -0.69 -29.91
N LEU A 431 7.75 -1.67 -29.00
CA LEU A 431 8.74 -1.70 -27.91
C LEU A 431 10.16 -2.04 -28.39
N ALA A 432 10.30 -2.75 -29.52
CA ALA A 432 11.60 -3.02 -30.14
C ALA A 432 12.11 -1.86 -31.02
N SER A 433 11.25 -0.93 -31.43
CA SER A 433 11.58 0.13 -32.38
C SER A 433 10.81 1.42 -32.08
N LEU A 434 11.06 2.00 -30.90
CA LEU A 434 10.44 3.27 -30.48
C LEU A 434 10.71 4.43 -31.47
N ASN A 435 11.80 4.36 -32.22
CA ASN A 435 12.16 5.34 -33.24
C ASN A 435 11.23 5.36 -34.47
N GLN A 436 10.29 4.40 -34.59
CA GLN A 436 9.25 4.43 -35.63
C GLN A 436 8.12 5.43 -35.30
N GLY A 437 8.10 5.99 -34.09
CA GLY A 437 7.18 7.07 -33.76
C GLY A 437 7.49 8.30 -34.60
N SER A 438 6.46 8.95 -35.13
CA SER A 438 6.64 10.23 -35.82
C SER A 438 6.63 11.38 -34.80
N SER A 439 7.35 12.46 -35.11
CA SER A 439 7.18 13.69 -34.34
C SER A 439 5.85 14.32 -34.76
N PRO A 440 4.89 14.57 -33.85
CA PRO A 440 3.74 15.38 -34.19
C PRO A 440 4.20 16.77 -34.61
N THR A 441 3.31 17.50 -35.25
CA THR A 441 3.29 18.96 -35.22
C THR A 441 3.04 19.42 -33.77
N GLY A 442 4.03 19.27 -32.89
CA GLY A 442 3.89 19.53 -31.45
C GLY A 442 5.03 18.96 -30.59
N ILE A 443 4.88 19.05 -29.26
CA ILE A 443 5.90 18.62 -28.28
C ILE A 443 5.83 17.11 -28.05
N GLN A 444 6.95 16.41 -28.28
CA GLN A 444 7.18 15.08 -27.71
C GLN A 444 7.57 15.19 -26.24
N PRO A 445 7.13 14.29 -25.35
CA PRO A 445 7.65 14.22 -24.00
C PRO A 445 9.17 13.98 -24.06
N PRO A 446 10.00 14.90 -23.57
CA PRO A 446 11.45 14.69 -23.59
C PRO A 446 11.80 13.51 -22.68
N PRO A 447 12.88 12.76 -22.98
CA PRO A 447 13.36 11.74 -22.07
C PRO A 447 13.71 12.36 -20.71
N ALA A 448 13.35 11.67 -19.63
CA ALA A 448 13.59 12.15 -18.28
C ALA A 448 14.51 11.19 -17.51
N THR A 449 15.48 11.74 -16.77
CA THR A 449 16.47 10.99 -15.99
C THR A 449 16.45 11.36 -14.50
N PRO A 450 15.34 11.13 -13.78
CA PRO A 450 15.24 11.52 -12.38
C PRO A 450 16.30 10.84 -11.51
N GLN A 451 16.90 11.59 -10.59
CA GLN A 451 17.89 11.10 -9.64
C GLN A 451 17.65 11.68 -8.25
N ASN A 452 17.56 10.81 -7.24
CA ASN A 452 17.38 11.21 -5.84
C ASN A 452 18.36 10.46 -4.96
N GLU A 453 18.86 11.12 -3.91
CA GLU A 453 19.75 10.51 -2.92
C GLU A 453 19.38 10.98 -1.51
N SER A 454 19.37 10.04 -0.55
CA SER A 454 19.22 10.38 0.86
C SER A 454 20.09 9.51 1.74
N ARG A 455 20.56 10.10 2.85
CA ARG A 455 21.47 9.45 3.81
C ARG A 455 20.96 9.62 5.23
N ILE A 456 21.19 8.60 6.04
CA ILE A 456 21.00 8.64 7.49
C ILE A 456 22.27 8.10 8.16
N LEU A 457 22.82 8.88 9.08
CA LEU A 457 23.89 8.45 9.98
C LEU A 457 23.33 8.38 11.40
N SER A 458 23.61 7.31 12.11
CA SER A 458 23.04 7.08 13.44
C SER A 458 24.07 6.60 14.44
N GLY A 459 23.92 7.00 15.69
CA GLY A 459 24.63 6.46 16.85
C GLY A 459 23.62 6.01 17.90
N PHE A 460 23.82 4.82 18.49
CA PHE A 460 22.88 4.27 19.46
C PHE A 460 23.55 3.43 20.53
N GLY A 461 22.90 3.36 21.68
CA GLY A 461 23.28 2.49 22.79
C GLY A 461 22.06 1.88 23.46
N ARG A 462 22.24 0.66 23.98
CA ARG A 462 21.24 -0.05 24.78
C ARG A 462 21.88 -0.66 26.01
N PHE A 463 21.24 -0.49 27.14
CA PHE A 463 21.59 -1.10 28.41
C PHE A 463 20.44 -1.98 28.87
N ASN A 464 20.68 -3.26 29.12
CA ASN A 464 19.75 -4.14 29.82
C ASN A 464 20.35 -4.57 31.15
N TYR A 465 19.49 -4.68 32.15
CA TYR A 465 19.82 -5.17 33.46
C TYR A 465 18.72 -6.11 33.96
N ALA A 466 19.11 -7.27 34.47
CA ALA A 466 18.22 -8.18 35.17
C ALA A 466 18.76 -8.48 36.56
N PHE A 467 17.92 -8.31 37.58
CA PHE A 467 18.18 -8.75 38.94
C PHE A 467 17.33 -9.97 39.29
N ASN A 468 18.02 -11.08 39.60
CA ASN A 468 17.47 -12.37 40.00
C ASN A 468 16.39 -12.91 39.04
N ASP A 469 16.46 -12.53 37.75
CA ASP A 469 15.44 -12.80 36.73
C ASP A 469 14.01 -12.32 37.06
N LYS A 470 13.87 -11.40 38.04
CA LYS A 470 12.61 -10.80 38.50
C LYS A 470 12.40 -9.39 37.96
N TYR A 471 13.39 -8.52 38.17
CA TYR A 471 13.33 -7.11 37.79
C TYR A 471 14.20 -6.90 36.56
N LEU A 472 13.56 -6.48 35.47
CA LEU A 472 14.16 -6.31 34.16
C LEU A 472 14.08 -4.84 33.80
N LEU A 473 15.22 -4.19 33.58
CA LEU A 473 15.30 -2.79 33.17
C LEU A 473 16.02 -2.71 31.83
N THR A 474 15.50 -1.88 30.93
CA THR A 474 16.12 -1.56 29.65
C THR A 474 16.12 -0.06 29.46
N GLY A 475 17.27 0.50 29.11
CA GLY A 475 17.43 1.88 28.63
C GLY A 475 18.02 1.88 27.23
N THR A 476 17.51 2.73 26.36
CA THR A 476 17.99 2.90 24.99
C THR A 476 18.13 4.39 24.70
N PHE A 477 19.21 4.77 24.05
CA PHE A 477 19.41 6.12 23.52
C PHE A 477 19.89 6.03 22.08
N ARG A 478 19.28 6.81 21.19
CA ARG A 478 19.65 6.87 19.78
C ARG A 478 19.61 8.30 19.27
N ALA A 479 20.59 8.65 18.45
CA ALA A 479 20.66 9.89 17.70
C ALA A 479 20.72 9.58 16.20
N ASP A 480 19.80 10.14 15.42
CA ASP A 480 19.74 9.95 13.95
C ASP A 480 19.91 11.29 13.23
N GLY A 481 20.88 11.37 12.33
CA GLY A 481 21.12 12.51 11.43
C GLY A 481 20.62 12.21 10.03
N SER A 482 19.72 13.03 9.47
CA SER A 482 19.19 12.85 8.10
C SER A 482 19.61 13.97 7.15
N SER A 483 19.97 13.61 5.92
CA SER A 483 20.28 14.57 4.84
C SER A 483 19.06 15.35 4.33
N LYS A 484 17.84 14.96 4.70
CA LYS A 484 16.59 15.61 4.26
C LYS A 484 16.30 16.93 4.98
N PHE A 485 17.02 17.22 6.07
CA PHE A 485 16.86 18.45 6.84
C PHE A 485 18.06 19.38 6.65
N ALA A 486 17.83 20.68 6.83
CA ALA A 486 18.87 21.70 6.79
C ALA A 486 19.94 21.48 7.86
N GLU A 487 21.11 22.08 7.66
CA GLU A 487 22.16 22.13 8.67
C GLU A 487 21.63 22.70 10.00
N GLY A 488 22.13 22.17 11.13
CA GLY A 488 21.63 22.48 12.46
C GLY A 488 20.33 21.75 12.86
N ARG A 489 19.59 21.13 11.93
CA ARG A 489 18.34 20.38 12.21
C ARG A 489 18.37 18.91 11.79
N ARG A 490 19.50 18.43 11.27
CA ARG A 490 19.68 17.05 10.79
C ARG A 490 19.45 16.01 11.89
N TRP A 491 19.91 16.29 13.11
CA TRP A 491 19.94 15.34 14.21
C TRP A 491 18.64 15.34 15.04
N GLY A 492 18.08 14.16 15.27
CA GLY A 492 16.99 13.89 16.22
C GLY A 492 17.43 12.92 17.30
N TYR A 493 16.90 13.08 18.51
CA TYR A 493 17.28 12.29 19.70
C TYR A 493 16.09 11.52 20.26
N PHE A 494 16.29 10.22 20.48
CA PHE A 494 15.22 9.26 20.74
C PHE A 494 15.54 8.36 21.95
N PRO A 495 15.41 8.87 23.18
CA PRO A 495 15.50 8.05 24.39
C PRO A 495 14.27 7.14 24.54
N ALA A 496 14.50 5.96 25.09
CA ALA A 496 13.46 5.03 25.50
C ALA A 496 13.88 4.24 26.75
N ALA A 497 12.90 3.86 27.56
CA ALA A 497 13.10 3.01 28.72
C ALA A 497 11.94 2.00 28.84
N SER A 498 12.24 0.84 29.40
CA SER A 498 11.22 -0.12 29.81
C SER A 498 11.62 -0.83 31.09
N ALA A 499 10.61 -1.15 31.90
CA ALA A 499 10.75 -1.97 33.08
C ALA A 499 9.78 -3.16 32.96
N ALA A 500 10.21 -4.31 33.44
CA ALA A 500 9.31 -5.44 33.62
C ALA A 500 9.58 -6.13 34.95
N TRP A 501 8.52 -6.58 35.59
CA TRP A 501 8.56 -7.26 36.88
C TRP A 501 7.82 -8.59 36.76
N ARG A 502 8.53 -9.68 37.04
CA ARG A 502 7.97 -11.03 37.06
C ARG A 502 7.51 -11.37 38.48
N LEU A 503 6.23 -11.13 38.77
CA LEU A 503 5.62 -11.35 40.08
C LEU A 503 5.56 -12.83 40.45
N SER A 504 5.40 -13.72 39.48
CA SER A 504 5.41 -15.19 39.69
C SER A 504 6.67 -15.72 40.36
N GLN A 505 7.76 -14.96 40.35
CA GLN A 505 9.02 -15.33 41.00
C GLN A 505 9.13 -14.78 42.44
N GLU A 506 8.19 -13.97 42.89
CA GLU A 506 8.16 -13.48 44.26
C GLU A 506 7.68 -14.53 45.23
N SER A 507 8.26 -14.56 46.43
CA SER A 507 7.94 -15.57 47.45
C SER A 507 6.44 -15.62 47.77
N PHE A 508 5.76 -14.47 47.77
CA PHE A 508 4.32 -14.39 48.04
C PHE A 508 3.43 -14.95 46.92
N MET A 509 3.97 -15.22 45.73
CA MET A 509 3.23 -15.84 44.62
C MET A 509 3.58 -17.32 44.44
N GLN A 510 4.62 -17.83 45.10
CA GLN A 510 5.09 -19.21 44.90
C GLN A 510 4.06 -20.26 45.34
N ASP A 511 3.18 -19.90 46.28
CA ASP A 511 2.12 -20.78 46.79
C ASP A 511 0.91 -20.88 45.84
N ILE A 512 0.85 -20.07 44.77
CA ILE A 512 -0.28 -20.05 43.82
C ILE A 512 0.06 -20.94 42.60
N GLU A 513 -0.08 -22.26 42.77
CA GLU A 513 0.28 -23.27 41.76
C GLU A 513 -0.43 -23.09 40.40
N GLN A 514 -1.62 -22.48 40.40
CA GLN A 514 -2.38 -22.24 39.17
C GLN A 514 -1.72 -21.18 38.28
N VAL A 515 -0.89 -20.29 38.84
CA VAL A 515 -0.19 -19.21 38.12
C VAL A 515 1.24 -19.65 37.81
N SER A 516 1.51 -19.95 36.55
CA SER A 516 2.81 -20.40 36.08
C SER A 516 3.76 -19.26 35.76
N ASP A 517 3.25 -18.16 35.23
CA ASP A 517 4.01 -16.92 35.03
C ASP A 517 3.08 -15.71 35.16
N LEU A 518 3.56 -14.65 35.79
CA LEU A 518 2.88 -13.36 35.81
C LEU A 518 3.92 -12.28 35.68
N LYS A 519 3.84 -11.52 34.59
CA LYS A 519 4.79 -10.47 34.26
C LYS A 519 4.06 -9.18 33.93
N LEU A 520 4.42 -8.11 34.64
CA LEU A 520 4.02 -6.75 34.30
C LEU A 520 5.11 -6.09 33.47
N ARG A 521 4.70 -5.33 32.44
CA ARG A 521 5.57 -4.59 31.52
C ARG A 521 5.14 -3.13 31.48
N LEU A 522 6.12 -2.23 31.50
CA LEU A 522 5.93 -0.80 31.27
C LEU A 522 6.99 -0.34 30.26
N SER A 523 6.58 0.41 29.24
CA SER A 523 7.51 1.01 28.29
C SER A 523 7.14 2.46 27.93
N TYR A 524 8.17 3.28 27.77
CA TYR A 524 8.07 4.69 27.40
C TYR A 524 9.22 5.03 26.45
N GLY A 525 8.93 5.66 25.31
CA GLY A 525 10.02 6.03 24.40
C GLY A 525 9.61 6.90 23.24
N LEU A 526 10.59 7.65 22.73
CA LEU A 526 10.47 8.51 21.56
C LEU A 526 10.97 7.78 20.31
N ALA A 527 10.34 8.05 19.18
CA ALA A 527 10.80 7.63 17.87
C ALA A 527 10.51 8.72 16.83
N GLY A 528 11.49 9.00 15.96
CA GLY A 528 11.37 10.01 14.91
C GLY A 528 10.68 9.48 13.66
N ASN A 529 10.39 10.35 12.69
CA ASN A 529 10.03 10.05 11.32
C ASN A 529 10.48 11.19 10.40
N ASN A 530 11.11 10.87 9.27
CA ASN A 530 11.65 11.83 8.29
C ASN A 530 11.23 11.51 6.85
N ARG A 531 10.13 10.79 6.63
CA ARG A 531 9.72 10.31 5.29
C ARG A 531 9.14 11.40 4.36
N ILE A 532 9.69 12.60 4.40
CA ILE A 532 9.41 13.70 3.46
C ILE A 532 10.22 13.57 2.18
N ASP A 533 9.89 14.37 1.17
CA ASP A 533 10.70 14.50 -0.03
C ASP A 533 12.09 15.06 0.29
N ASP A 534 13.06 14.76 -0.59
CA ASP A 534 14.44 15.21 -0.43
C ASP A 534 14.57 16.70 -0.72
N ASN A 535 15.54 17.36 -0.08
CA ASN A 535 15.93 18.75 -0.35
C ASN A 535 14.83 19.82 -0.18
N LEU A 536 13.75 19.55 0.57
CA LEU A 536 12.69 20.54 0.85
C LEU A 536 13.16 21.78 1.64
N PHE A 537 14.41 21.79 2.10
CA PHE A 537 15.04 22.96 2.71
C PHE A 537 15.76 23.86 1.69
N GLN A 538 15.85 23.46 0.42
CA GLN A 538 16.50 24.20 -0.66
C GLN A 538 15.48 24.65 -1.70
N THR A 539 15.79 25.73 -2.41
CA THR A 539 15.03 26.13 -3.60
C THR A 539 15.37 25.21 -4.75
N LEU A 540 14.44 24.34 -5.13
CA LEU A 540 14.59 23.43 -6.26
C LEU A 540 13.99 24.06 -7.52
N LEU A 541 14.75 24.05 -8.62
CA LEU A 541 14.29 24.50 -9.93
C LEU A 541 13.94 23.28 -10.79
N GLY A 542 12.85 23.38 -11.54
CA GLY A 542 12.41 22.33 -12.45
C GLY A 542 11.61 22.87 -13.62
N THR A 543 11.43 22.02 -14.62
CA THR A 543 10.64 22.31 -15.83
C THR A 543 9.15 22.05 -15.63
N THR A 544 8.69 21.81 -14.40
CA THR A 544 7.27 21.59 -14.06
C THR A 544 6.83 22.65 -13.05
N ALA A 545 5.69 23.28 -13.28
CA ALA A 545 5.16 24.32 -12.40
C ALA A 545 4.77 23.72 -11.02
N PRO A 546 4.93 24.49 -9.92
CA PRO A 546 4.58 24.07 -8.55
C PRO A 546 3.10 23.65 -8.37
N ASN A 547 2.24 23.97 -9.33
CA ASN A 547 0.79 23.70 -9.34
C ASN A 547 0.34 22.77 -10.48
N GLY A 548 1.23 21.93 -11.03
CA GLY A 548 0.86 20.93 -12.02
C GLY A 548 -0.21 19.99 -11.47
N ASN A 549 -1.45 20.21 -11.90
CA ASN A 549 -2.66 19.55 -11.43
C ASN A 549 -2.50 18.03 -11.33
N SER A 550 -3.06 17.43 -10.28
CA SER A 550 -3.23 15.98 -10.08
C SER A 550 -4.00 15.26 -11.22
N ASN A 551 -4.47 16.01 -12.22
CA ASN A 551 -5.14 15.53 -13.44
C ASN A 551 -4.19 15.26 -14.61
N GLY A 552 -3.02 14.67 -14.37
CA GLY A 552 -2.20 14.04 -15.42
C GLY A 552 -1.54 14.96 -16.46
N GLY A 553 -1.74 16.28 -16.38
CA GLY A 553 -0.99 17.27 -17.15
C GLY A 553 0.08 17.91 -16.29
N SER A 554 1.33 17.43 -16.37
CA SER A 554 2.47 18.19 -15.85
C SER A 554 2.47 19.53 -16.57
N GLY A 555 2.13 20.61 -15.86
CA GLY A 555 2.26 21.97 -16.39
C GLY A 555 3.74 22.23 -16.64
N VAL A 556 4.23 21.96 -17.84
CA VAL A 556 5.63 22.17 -18.20
C VAL A 556 5.84 23.68 -18.26
N VAL A 557 6.82 24.19 -17.54
CA VAL A 557 7.23 25.59 -17.63
C VAL A 557 7.92 25.74 -18.99
N GLN A 558 7.35 26.56 -19.88
CA GLN A 558 7.83 26.72 -21.26
C GLN A 558 7.67 28.17 -21.74
N TYR A 559 8.49 28.54 -22.72
CA TYR A 559 8.44 29.83 -23.42
C TYR A 559 8.30 29.60 -24.92
N GLY A 560 7.53 30.45 -25.62
CA GLY A 560 7.50 30.49 -27.08
C GLY A 560 8.60 31.40 -27.62
N LEU A 561 9.65 30.83 -28.22
CA LEU A 561 10.76 31.59 -28.80
C LEU A 561 10.97 31.14 -30.26
N GLY A 562 10.98 32.10 -31.20
CA GLY A 562 11.22 31.81 -32.62
C GLY A 562 10.23 30.84 -33.27
N GLY A 563 8.99 30.79 -32.79
CA GLY A 563 7.97 29.84 -33.25
C GLY A 563 8.07 28.43 -32.65
N ALA A 564 8.97 28.20 -31.69
CA ALA A 564 9.14 26.93 -31.00
C ALA A 564 8.91 27.07 -29.49
N LEU A 565 8.45 25.99 -28.84
CA LEU A 565 8.35 25.92 -27.38
C LEU A 565 9.68 25.47 -26.79
N VAL A 566 10.27 26.31 -25.94
CA VAL A 566 11.54 26.07 -25.25
C VAL A 566 11.27 25.83 -23.76
N PRO A 567 11.91 24.83 -23.11
CA PRO A 567 11.76 24.61 -21.67
C PRO A 567 12.18 25.82 -20.85
N GLY A 568 11.38 26.18 -19.86
CA GLY A 568 11.69 27.14 -18.80
C GLY A 568 11.95 26.46 -17.46
N LEU A 569 12.49 27.21 -16.51
CA LEU A 569 12.71 26.75 -15.14
C LEU A 569 11.92 27.62 -14.17
N ALA A 570 11.25 26.99 -13.21
CA ALA A 570 10.61 27.67 -12.08
C ALA A 570 10.91 26.95 -10.77
N ALA A 571 10.79 27.66 -9.66
CA ALA A 571 10.82 27.05 -8.34
C ALA A 571 9.62 26.11 -8.17
N ILE A 572 9.87 24.84 -7.87
CA ILE A 572 8.83 23.80 -7.85
C ILE A 572 8.14 23.65 -6.48
N SER A 573 8.72 24.23 -5.43
CA SER A 573 8.15 24.25 -4.08
C SER A 573 8.78 25.36 -3.25
N LEU A 574 8.09 25.79 -2.18
CA LEU A 574 8.64 26.76 -1.24
C LEU A 574 9.55 26.05 -0.23
N ALA A 575 10.84 26.40 -0.23
CA ALA A 575 11.84 25.85 0.68
C ALA A 575 11.52 26.14 2.15
N ASN A 576 11.83 25.21 3.05
CA ASN A 576 11.69 25.38 4.49
C ASN A 576 12.89 24.81 5.27
N GLU A 577 13.84 25.68 5.63
CA GLU A 577 15.02 25.33 6.43
C GLU A 577 14.71 24.99 7.89
N ARG A 578 13.48 25.22 8.35
CA ARG A 578 13.05 24.92 9.72
C ARG A 578 12.48 23.51 9.89
N LEU A 579 12.42 22.73 8.81
CA LEU A 579 11.98 21.34 8.87
C LEU A 579 12.84 20.52 9.83
N LYS A 580 12.17 19.69 10.62
CA LYS A 580 12.76 18.78 11.61
C LYS A 580 11.97 17.46 11.67
N TRP A 581 12.45 16.51 12.46
CA TRP A 581 11.82 15.22 12.68
C TRP A 581 10.39 15.34 13.25
N GLU A 582 9.45 14.58 12.66
CA GLU A 582 8.17 14.26 13.31
C GLU A 582 8.46 13.27 14.46
N THR A 583 7.92 13.51 15.65
CA THR A 583 8.27 12.70 16.84
C THR A 583 7.04 12.03 17.44
N THR A 584 7.09 10.71 17.56
CA THR A 584 6.08 9.90 18.25
C THR A 584 6.57 9.52 19.64
N LEU A 585 5.80 9.88 20.65
CA LEU A 585 5.95 9.37 22.01
C LEU A 585 5.03 8.17 22.22
N SER A 586 5.60 7.00 22.50
CA SER A 586 4.87 5.77 22.77
C SER A 586 4.90 5.43 24.26
N ARG A 587 3.73 5.05 24.80
CA ARG A 587 3.53 4.62 26.20
C ARG A 587 2.73 3.33 26.18
N ASN A 588 3.20 2.31 26.87
CA ASN A 588 2.51 1.03 26.94
C ASN A 588 2.66 0.38 28.30
N VAL A 589 1.56 -0.25 28.74
CA VAL A 589 1.50 -1.11 29.93
C VAL A 589 0.98 -2.45 29.46
N GLY A 590 1.69 -3.52 29.81
CA GLY A 590 1.38 -4.88 29.42
C GLY A 590 1.34 -5.83 30.60
N VAL A 591 0.49 -6.84 30.51
CA VAL A 591 0.43 -7.97 31.44
C VAL A 591 0.52 -9.25 30.64
N ASP A 592 1.43 -10.13 31.02
CA ASP A 592 1.51 -11.51 30.53
C ASP A 592 1.20 -12.45 31.69
N LEU A 593 0.23 -13.35 31.50
CA LEU A 593 -0.23 -14.33 32.47
C LEU A 593 -0.19 -15.72 31.84
N GLY A 594 0.52 -16.63 32.49
CA GLY A 594 0.51 -18.07 32.20
C GLY A 594 -0.17 -18.81 33.34
N LEU A 595 -1.13 -19.68 33.00
CA LEU A 595 -1.88 -20.51 33.95
C LEU A 595 -1.69 -21.99 33.64
N LEU A 596 -1.82 -22.83 34.67
CA LEU A 596 -1.89 -24.30 34.57
C LEU A 596 -0.71 -24.89 33.78
N ASN A 597 0.51 -24.64 34.25
CA ASN A 597 1.77 -24.99 33.57
C ASN A 597 1.87 -24.41 32.14
N ASN A 598 1.48 -23.13 31.99
CA ASN A 598 1.40 -22.42 30.72
C ASN A 598 0.45 -23.03 29.68
N ARG A 599 -0.50 -23.88 30.10
CA ARG A 599 -1.53 -24.43 29.22
C ARG A 599 -2.48 -23.35 28.71
N VAL A 600 -2.72 -22.31 29.50
CA VAL A 600 -3.47 -21.11 29.11
C VAL A 600 -2.57 -19.90 29.28
N GLN A 601 -2.43 -19.11 28.22
CA GLN A 601 -1.60 -17.91 28.17
C GLN A 601 -2.47 -16.74 27.77
N PHE A 602 -2.41 -15.66 28.53
CA PHE A 602 -3.12 -14.43 28.28
C PHE A 602 -2.14 -13.26 28.25
N THR A 603 -2.28 -12.41 27.24
CA THR A 603 -1.53 -11.15 27.14
C THR A 603 -2.53 -10.01 26.94
N ALA A 604 -2.39 -8.98 27.75
CA ALA A 604 -3.14 -7.73 27.61
C ALA A 604 -2.17 -6.56 27.52
N ASP A 605 -2.35 -5.69 26.53
CA ASP A 605 -1.54 -4.49 26.31
C ASP A 605 -2.46 -3.28 26.13
N ILE A 606 -2.30 -2.28 26.99
CA ILE A 606 -2.89 -0.94 26.80
C ILE A 606 -1.80 0.02 26.35
N TYR A 607 -2.14 0.92 25.43
CA TYR A 607 -1.19 1.90 24.93
C TYR A 607 -1.80 3.26 24.67
N TYR A 608 -0.94 4.28 24.74
CA TYR A 608 -1.24 5.65 24.38
C TYR A 608 -0.04 6.27 23.68
N ASN A 609 -0.20 6.56 22.39
CA ASN A 609 0.84 7.19 21.58
C ASN A 609 0.41 8.60 21.21
N SER A 610 1.36 9.54 21.24
CA SER A 610 1.16 10.92 20.84
C SER A 610 2.24 11.32 19.84
N THR A 611 1.85 11.72 18.64
CA THR A 611 2.76 12.22 17.62
C THR A 611 2.65 13.73 17.51
N ARG A 612 3.78 14.43 17.56
CA ARG A 612 3.89 15.89 17.47
C ARG A 612 4.83 16.28 16.34
N ASP A 613 4.81 17.57 15.99
CA ASP A 613 5.62 18.13 14.92
C ASP A 613 5.31 17.42 13.58
N LEU A 614 4.03 17.12 13.33
CA LEU A 614 3.61 16.41 12.11
C LEU A 614 4.09 17.15 10.87
N LEU A 615 4.58 16.41 9.89
CA LEU A 615 5.09 16.97 8.65
C LEU A 615 3.92 17.13 7.66
N LEU A 616 3.20 18.25 7.74
CA LEU A 616 2.00 18.56 6.94
C LEU A 616 2.30 19.61 5.87
N ASN A 617 1.63 19.48 4.71
CA ASN A 617 1.64 20.52 3.69
C ASN A 617 0.55 21.54 4.06
N GLN A 618 0.96 22.73 4.52
CA GLN A 618 0.04 23.76 4.99
C GLN A 618 -0.20 24.78 3.88
N ALA A 619 -1.47 25.13 3.64
CA ALA A 619 -1.81 26.25 2.78
C ALA A 619 -1.17 27.54 3.31
N ILE A 620 -0.63 28.36 2.40
CA ILE A 620 0.00 29.65 2.72
C ILE A 620 -0.60 30.76 1.86
N PRO A 621 -0.51 32.03 2.28
CA PRO A 621 -0.93 33.15 1.45
C PRO A 621 -0.23 33.12 0.09
N GLN A 622 -1.01 33.19 -1.00
CA GLN A 622 -0.49 33.09 -2.36
C GLN A 622 0.39 34.28 -2.77
N THR A 623 0.46 35.34 -1.96
CA THR A 623 1.41 36.46 -2.13
C THR A 623 2.87 35.99 -2.13
N SER A 624 3.18 34.82 -1.57
CA SER A 624 4.53 34.24 -1.65
C SER A 624 4.84 33.60 -3.01
N GLY A 625 3.88 33.51 -3.94
CA GLY A 625 4.03 32.80 -5.23
C GLY A 625 3.84 31.28 -5.14
N PHE A 626 3.38 30.76 -3.99
CA PHE A 626 3.19 29.33 -3.74
C PHE A 626 1.85 29.10 -3.02
N VAL A 627 1.23 27.93 -3.22
CA VAL A 627 -0.07 27.60 -2.60
C VAL A 627 0.04 26.90 -1.25
N ALA A 628 1.18 26.23 -1.01
CA ALA A 628 1.42 25.49 0.22
C ALA A 628 2.91 25.38 0.55
N GLN A 629 3.23 25.05 1.80
CA GLN A 629 4.57 24.73 2.26
C GLN A 629 4.55 23.57 3.24
N GLN A 630 5.51 22.65 3.10
CA GLN A 630 5.74 21.59 4.08
C GLN A 630 6.22 22.18 5.41
N ARG A 631 5.54 21.88 6.52
CA ARG A 631 5.87 22.41 7.86
C ARG A 631 5.67 21.35 8.95
N ASN A 632 6.39 21.52 10.06
CA ASN A 632 6.15 20.76 11.30
C ASN A 632 5.02 21.39 12.10
N VAL A 633 3.78 20.95 11.86
CA VAL A 633 2.57 21.51 12.45
C VAL A 633 1.59 20.40 12.79
N GLY A 634 0.98 20.47 13.96
CA GLY A 634 -0.10 19.58 14.36
C GLY A 634 0.33 18.43 15.26
N ARG A 635 -0.67 17.70 15.74
CA ARG A 635 -0.54 16.63 16.72
C ARG A 635 -1.66 15.61 16.56
N THR A 636 -1.34 14.33 16.72
CA THR A 636 -2.29 13.21 16.72
C THR A 636 -2.05 12.31 17.93
N THR A 637 -3.09 11.57 18.31
CA THR A 637 -3.00 10.52 19.32
C THR A 637 -3.61 9.21 18.82
N ASN A 638 -3.04 8.10 19.29
CA ASN A 638 -3.58 6.76 19.08
C ASN A 638 -3.56 6.02 20.41
N ARG A 639 -4.74 5.60 20.87
CA ARG A 639 -4.88 4.80 22.10
C ARG A 639 -5.64 3.52 21.81
N GLY A 640 -5.31 2.46 22.54
CA GLY A 640 -5.95 1.17 22.30
C GLY A 640 -5.66 0.11 23.36
N LEU A 641 -6.40 -0.97 23.23
CA LEU A 641 -6.31 -2.18 24.03
C LEU A 641 -6.13 -3.38 23.09
N GLU A 642 -5.16 -4.23 23.39
CA GLU A 642 -4.90 -5.50 22.69
C GLU A 642 -5.02 -6.64 23.68
N LEU A 643 -5.78 -7.66 23.34
CA LEU A 643 -5.93 -8.87 24.12
C LEU A 643 -5.59 -10.08 23.24
N GLN A 644 -4.85 -11.02 23.79
CA GLN A 644 -4.56 -12.30 23.16
C GLN A 644 -4.68 -13.41 24.19
N ALA A 645 -5.34 -14.50 23.81
CA ALA A 645 -5.41 -15.72 24.60
C ALA A 645 -4.99 -16.91 23.75
N THR A 646 -4.16 -17.79 24.30
CA THR A 646 -3.81 -19.07 23.69
C THR A 646 -4.00 -20.18 24.70
N GLY A 647 -4.72 -21.23 24.33
CA GLY A 647 -4.98 -22.38 25.18
C GLY A 647 -4.65 -23.68 24.45
N ALA A 648 -3.83 -24.54 25.06
CA ALA A 648 -3.75 -25.95 24.68
C ALA A 648 -4.97 -26.67 25.27
N VAL A 649 -6.09 -26.61 24.53
CA VAL A 649 -7.39 -27.07 25.00
C VAL A 649 -7.38 -28.57 25.26
N ILE A 650 -6.79 -29.36 24.35
CA ILE A 650 -6.57 -30.80 24.54
C ILE A 650 -5.10 -31.11 24.23
N GLN A 651 -4.45 -31.93 25.07
CA GLN A 651 -3.08 -32.35 24.87
C GLN A 651 -2.88 -33.77 25.40
N THR A 652 -3.23 -34.74 24.55
CA THR A 652 -2.94 -36.16 24.77
C THR A 652 -1.81 -36.61 23.85
N THR A 653 -1.35 -37.85 23.98
CA THR A 653 -0.33 -38.46 23.10
C THR A 653 -0.79 -38.52 21.64
N ASP A 654 -2.07 -38.81 21.43
CA ASP A 654 -2.63 -39.08 20.10
C ASP A 654 -3.37 -37.88 19.51
N PHE A 655 -3.69 -36.88 20.34
CA PHE A 655 -4.43 -35.71 19.91
C PHE A 655 -4.04 -34.44 20.65
N SER A 656 -3.64 -33.42 19.90
CA SER A 656 -3.42 -32.08 20.43
C SER A 656 -4.31 -31.06 19.73
N TRP A 657 -4.96 -30.22 20.53
CA TRP A 657 -5.75 -29.10 20.06
C TRP A 657 -5.33 -27.83 20.79
N THR A 658 -4.91 -26.84 20.01
CA THR A 658 -4.59 -25.50 20.50
C THR A 658 -5.52 -24.48 19.86
N ALA A 659 -6.10 -23.61 20.67
CA ALA A 659 -6.92 -22.49 20.25
C ALA A 659 -6.19 -21.17 20.56
N THR A 660 -6.21 -20.25 19.61
CA THR A 660 -5.68 -18.88 19.79
C THR A 660 -6.75 -17.88 19.38
N ALA A 661 -7.08 -16.98 20.29
CA ALA A 661 -7.98 -15.86 20.03
C ALA A 661 -7.24 -14.54 20.27
N ASN A 662 -7.57 -13.50 19.50
CA ASN A 662 -7.05 -12.17 19.71
C ASN A 662 -8.08 -11.11 19.31
N VAL A 663 -8.08 -9.98 20.01
CA VAL A 663 -8.94 -8.83 19.74
C VAL A 663 -8.15 -7.56 19.98
N SER A 664 -8.41 -6.53 19.17
CA SER A 664 -7.74 -5.23 19.33
C SER A 664 -8.70 -4.08 19.06
N PHE A 665 -8.62 -3.06 19.91
CA PHE A 665 -9.37 -1.80 19.80
C PHE A 665 -8.36 -0.67 19.64
N ASN A 666 -8.54 0.19 18.63
CA ASN A 666 -7.70 1.37 18.44
C ASN A 666 -8.56 2.57 18.07
N ARG A 667 -8.35 3.69 18.76
CA ARG A 667 -8.97 4.97 18.45
C ARG A 667 -7.90 6.01 18.13
N ASN A 668 -7.99 6.57 16.93
CA ASN A 668 -7.18 7.68 16.47
C ASN A 668 -7.90 9.01 16.77
N ARG A 669 -7.13 10.07 17.04
CA ARG A 669 -7.65 11.42 17.17
C ARG A 669 -6.65 12.45 16.65
N VAL A 670 -7.12 13.41 15.86
CA VAL A 670 -6.39 14.61 15.51
C VAL A 670 -6.54 15.61 16.66
N GLU A 671 -5.44 15.96 17.33
CA GLU A 671 -5.47 16.89 18.46
C GLU A 671 -5.30 18.35 17.99
N ASN A 672 -4.51 18.57 16.93
CA ASN A 672 -4.15 19.91 16.46
C ASN A 672 -3.73 19.86 14.98
N LEU A 673 -4.09 20.86 14.17
CA LEU A 673 -3.71 21.05 12.75
C LEU A 673 -3.07 22.42 12.47
N GLY A 674 -2.55 23.10 13.50
CA GLY A 674 -1.99 24.44 13.42
C GLY A 674 -3.07 25.51 13.50
N GLN A 675 -3.06 26.41 12.52
CA GLN A 675 -4.06 27.49 12.39
C GLN A 675 -5.40 27.01 11.83
N ASN A 676 -5.47 25.78 11.33
CA ASN A 676 -6.69 25.20 10.77
C ASN A 676 -7.40 24.33 11.80
N ASP A 677 -8.73 24.37 11.85
CA ASP A 677 -9.53 23.39 12.61
C ASP A 677 -9.85 22.13 11.79
N PHE A 678 -9.86 22.26 10.47
CA PHE A 678 -9.98 21.16 9.53
C PHE A 678 -9.32 21.49 8.19
N PHE A 679 -9.09 20.46 7.38
CA PHE A 679 -8.88 20.61 5.95
C PHE A 679 -9.54 19.46 5.19
N LEU A 680 -9.86 19.75 3.95
CA LEU A 680 -10.55 18.88 3.02
C LEU A 680 -9.55 18.09 2.17
N VAL A 681 -9.86 16.82 1.90
CA VAL A 681 -9.02 15.91 1.11
C VAL A 681 -9.86 15.26 0.03
N ASN A 682 -9.37 15.29 -1.22
CA ASN A 682 -10.01 14.63 -2.35
C ASN A 682 -9.31 13.29 -2.61
N SER A 683 -10.08 12.21 -2.71
CA SER A 683 -9.58 10.89 -3.16
C SER A 683 -9.34 10.83 -4.67
N ASN A 684 -9.86 11.81 -5.40
CA ASN A 684 -9.99 11.93 -6.85
C ASN A 684 -10.79 10.77 -7.48
N TRP A 685 -11.63 10.08 -6.68
CA TRP A 685 -12.49 8.99 -7.15
C TRP A 685 -13.46 9.44 -8.26
N ALA A 686 -14.00 10.66 -8.14
CA ALA A 686 -14.96 11.22 -9.09
C ALA A 686 -14.31 11.89 -10.31
N GLY A 687 -12.99 11.80 -10.49
CA GLY A 687 -12.29 12.47 -11.59
C GLY A 687 -12.38 14.00 -11.53
N THR A 688 -12.35 14.64 -12.72
CA THR A 688 -12.48 16.10 -12.91
C THR A 688 -13.86 16.65 -12.60
N ASP A 689 -14.87 15.77 -12.57
CA ASP A 689 -16.28 16.18 -12.62
C ASP A 689 -16.87 16.43 -11.22
N GLY A 690 -16.07 16.19 -10.17
CA GLY A 690 -16.42 16.44 -8.77
C GLY A 690 -15.25 17.04 -8.02
N ALA A 691 -15.12 18.36 -8.06
CA ALA A 691 -14.15 19.13 -7.26
C ALA A 691 -14.46 19.13 -5.74
N ASN A 692 -15.27 18.20 -5.26
CA ASN A 692 -15.68 18.12 -3.87
C ASN A 692 -14.76 17.17 -3.13
N ALA A 693 -14.19 17.64 -2.03
CA ALA A 693 -13.46 16.77 -1.13
C ALA A 693 -14.42 15.78 -0.47
N ASP A 694 -14.13 14.50 -0.65
CA ASP A 694 -14.89 13.37 -0.12
C ASP A 694 -14.34 12.85 1.22
N TYR A 695 -13.27 13.48 1.72
CA TYR A 695 -12.71 13.24 3.05
C TYR A 695 -12.43 14.55 3.79
N ILE A 696 -12.53 14.48 5.11
CA ILE A 696 -12.18 15.58 6.02
C ILE A 696 -11.17 15.12 7.06
N VAL A 697 -10.18 15.96 7.34
CA VAL A 697 -9.30 15.83 8.50
C VAL A 697 -9.65 16.95 9.45
N GLN A 698 -10.21 16.61 10.61
CA GLN A 698 -10.77 17.58 11.55
C GLN A 698 -10.23 17.36 12.96
N LYS A 699 -9.91 18.46 13.64
CA LYS A 699 -9.56 18.46 15.06
C LYS A 699 -10.64 17.80 15.91
N GLY A 700 -10.23 16.96 16.85
CA GLY A 700 -11.11 16.21 17.74
C GLY A 700 -11.61 14.89 17.16
N GLN A 701 -11.46 14.66 15.85
CA GLN A 701 -11.97 13.49 15.13
C GLN A 701 -10.85 12.53 14.70
N PRO A 702 -11.14 11.27 14.37
CA PRO A 702 -10.16 10.36 13.77
C PRO A 702 -9.80 10.79 12.33
N VAL A 703 -8.61 10.41 11.87
CA VAL A 703 -8.22 10.57 10.47
C VAL A 703 -8.99 9.59 9.57
N GLY A 704 -9.36 10.03 8.37
CA GLY A 704 -10.00 9.19 7.35
C GLY A 704 -11.53 9.19 7.41
N LEU A 705 -12.12 10.26 7.94
CA LEU A 705 -13.56 10.48 7.86
C LEU A 705 -13.97 10.78 6.42
N MET A 706 -14.92 10.01 5.90
CA MET A 706 -15.64 10.36 4.69
C MET A 706 -16.53 11.58 4.97
N TYR A 707 -16.57 12.51 4.04
CA TYR A 707 -17.33 13.75 4.13
C TYR A 707 -18.18 13.91 2.88
N GLY A 708 -19.46 14.24 3.06
CA GLY A 708 -20.42 14.36 1.96
C GLY A 708 -21.84 14.55 2.47
N LEU A 709 -22.78 14.59 1.53
CA LEU A 709 -24.21 14.77 1.81
C LEU A 709 -24.81 13.52 2.45
N VAL A 710 -25.81 13.72 3.32
CA VAL A 710 -26.60 12.63 3.93
C VAL A 710 -27.90 12.48 3.14
N THR A 711 -28.09 11.35 2.48
CA THR A 711 -29.35 11.06 1.77
C THR A 711 -30.46 10.74 2.76
N ASP A 712 -31.66 11.25 2.48
CA ASP A 712 -32.92 10.95 3.16
C ASP A 712 -33.88 10.22 2.20
N GLY A 713 -33.33 9.31 1.39
CA GLY A 713 -34.10 8.54 0.41
C GLY A 713 -34.37 9.31 -0.88
N PHE A 714 -35.55 9.10 -1.45
CA PHE A 714 -36.01 9.75 -2.67
C PHE A 714 -37.33 10.47 -2.39
N TYR A 715 -37.57 11.56 -3.11
CA TYR A 715 -38.89 12.17 -3.12
C TYR A 715 -39.90 11.18 -3.71
N THR A 716 -41.04 11.04 -3.07
CA THR A 716 -42.20 10.24 -3.49
C THR A 716 -43.29 11.17 -4.02
N ALA A 717 -44.34 10.63 -4.65
CA ALA A 717 -45.47 11.44 -5.09
C ALA A 717 -46.14 12.18 -3.91
N ASP A 718 -46.11 11.59 -2.72
CA ASP A 718 -46.70 12.17 -1.50
C ASP A 718 -45.95 13.40 -0.99
N ASP A 719 -44.73 13.67 -1.45
CA ASP A 719 -43.96 14.86 -1.06
C ASP A 719 -44.42 16.13 -1.82
N PHE A 720 -45.34 16.00 -2.77
CA PHE A 720 -45.79 17.08 -3.64
C PHE A 720 -47.28 17.41 -3.42
N GLN A 721 -47.64 18.68 -3.60
CA GLN A 721 -49.03 19.16 -3.51
C GLN A 721 -49.81 18.87 -4.78
N GLU A 722 -49.20 19.17 -5.93
CA GLU A 722 -49.79 19.03 -7.24
C GLU A 722 -48.71 18.93 -8.33
N TYR A 723 -49.07 18.33 -9.46
CA TYR A 723 -48.33 18.44 -10.71
C TYR A 723 -48.89 19.62 -11.51
N ALA A 724 -48.09 20.67 -11.68
CA ALA A 724 -48.46 21.84 -12.46
C ALA A 724 -48.17 21.58 -13.95
N ALA A 725 -49.21 21.18 -14.70
CA ALA A 725 -49.13 20.92 -16.13
C ALA A 725 -48.67 22.16 -16.93
N ALA A 726 -49.08 23.36 -16.51
CA ALA A 726 -48.55 24.62 -17.01
C ALA A 726 -47.15 24.86 -16.43
N GLY A 727 -46.11 24.48 -17.19
CA GLY A 727 -44.70 24.63 -16.78
C GLY A 727 -43.96 23.31 -16.48
N ASN A 728 -44.65 22.17 -16.56
CA ASN A 728 -44.08 20.83 -16.37
C ASN A 728 -43.29 20.67 -15.04
N ALA A 729 -43.88 21.11 -13.93
CA ALA A 729 -43.20 21.18 -12.64
C ALA A 729 -44.00 20.49 -11.51
N TRP A 730 -43.29 19.77 -10.66
CA TRP A 730 -43.84 19.21 -9.42
C TRP A 730 -43.68 20.23 -8.29
N ARG A 731 -44.76 20.59 -7.58
CA ARG A 731 -44.72 21.55 -6.47
C ARG A 731 -44.57 20.83 -5.14
N LEU A 732 -43.40 20.97 -4.51
CA LEU A 732 -43.11 20.41 -3.18
C LEU A 732 -44.07 21.00 -2.12
N LYS A 733 -44.45 20.16 -1.16
CA LYS A 733 -45.13 20.64 0.06
C LYS A 733 -44.17 21.51 0.88
N ALA A 734 -44.72 22.49 1.60
CA ALA A 734 -43.94 23.49 2.34
C ALA A 734 -43.11 22.92 3.49
N ASP A 735 -43.49 21.75 4.00
CA ASP A 735 -42.83 21.02 5.09
C ASP A 735 -41.77 20.02 4.61
N VAL A 736 -41.56 19.90 3.29
CA VAL A 736 -40.58 19.00 2.70
C VAL A 736 -39.30 19.78 2.36
N VAL A 737 -38.18 19.31 2.88
CA VAL A 737 -36.83 19.85 2.59
C VAL A 737 -36.60 19.89 1.09
N ARG A 738 -36.08 21.01 0.59
CA ARG A 738 -35.83 21.22 -0.82
C ARG A 738 -34.34 21.30 -1.08
N ASP A 739 -33.80 20.43 -1.94
CA ASP A 739 -32.40 20.56 -2.40
C ASP A 739 -32.22 21.85 -3.24
N PRO A 740 -31.40 22.82 -2.80
CA PRO A 740 -31.20 24.10 -3.47
C PRO A 740 -30.33 23.98 -4.72
N ASN A 741 -29.55 22.89 -4.84
CA ASN A 741 -28.71 22.62 -6.00
C ASN A 741 -29.45 21.84 -7.09
N ALA A 742 -30.63 21.32 -6.79
CA ALA A 742 -31.53 20.78 -7.79
C ALA A 742 -32.16 21.95 -8.57
N VAL A 743 -31.91 21.98 -9.89
CA VAL A 743 -32.53 22.95 -10.81
C VAL A 743 -34.06 22.89 -10.60
N ALA A 744 -34.78 24.02 -10.61
CA ALA A 744 -36.19 24.07 -10.19
C ALA A 744 -37.15 23.07 -10.91
N ASN A 745 -36.75 22.50 -12.05
CA ASN A 745 -37.49 21.47 -12.79
C ASN A 745 -36.98 20.02 -12.57
N SER A 746 -36.04 19.79 -11.65
CA SER A 746 -35.39 18.49 -11.41
C SER A 746 -35.84 17.79 -10.12
N ILE A 747 -36.55 18.47 -9.21
CA ILE A 747 -37.14 17.81 -8.04
C ILE A 747 -38.50 17.25 -8.43
N ARG A 748 -38.60 15.92 -8.46
CA ARG A 748 -39.77 15.15 -8.86
C ARG A 748 -39.74 13.79 -8.14
N PRO A 749 -40.83 13.02 -8.14
CA PRO A 749 -40.79 11.66 -7.61
C PRO A 749 -39.61 10.85 -8.21
N GLY A 750 -38.84 10.20 -7.35
CA GLY A 750 -37.61 9.48 -7.70
C GLY A 750 -36.33 10.32 -7.66
N ALA A 751 -36.39 11.64 -7.50
CA ALA A 751 -35.19 12.45 -7.26
C ALA A 751 -34.61 12.16 -5.86
N THR A 752 -33.28 12.17 -5.72
CA THR A 752 -32.62 11.98 -4.42
C THR A 752 -32.98 13.10 -3.47
N ARG A 753 -33.37 12.75 -2.24
CA ARG A 753 -33.60 13.70 -1.15
C ARG A 753 -32.39 13.72 -0.22
N PHE A 754 -32.03 14.89 0.25
CA PHE A 754 -30.97 15.09 1.24
C PHE A 754 -31.56 15.59 2.55
N LYS A 755 -30.90 15.21 3.64
CA LYS A 755 -31.26 15.69 4.97
C LYS A 755 -30.75 17.11 5.15
N ASP A 756 -31.65 18.02 5.52
CA ASP A 756 -31.29 19.32 6.06
C ASP A 756 -30.63 19.11 7.43
N VAL A 757 -29.35 19.51 7.53
CA VAL A 757 -28.54 19.39 8.75
C VAL A 757 -28.38 20.71 9.50
N ASN A 758 -28.74 21.86 8.91
CA ASN A 758 -28.59 23.18 9.51
C ASN A 758 -29.94 23.83 9.91
N GLY A 759 -31.06 23.23 9.51
CA GLY A 759 -32.41 23.65 9.85
C GLY A 759 -32.91 24.87 9.07
N ASP A 760 -32.28 25.22 7.95
CA ASP A 760 -32.70 26.36 7.11
C ASP A 760 -33.75 25.99 6.05
N GLY A 761 -34.13 24.71 5.96
CA GLY A 761 -35.10 24.18 5.02
C GLY A 761 -34.52 23.85 3.64
N THR A 762 -33.20 23.93 3.46
CA THR A 762 -32.48 23.64 2.20
C THR A 762 -31.35 22.61 2.32
#